data_AF-F5SZQ8-F1
#
_entry.id   AF-F5SZQ8-F1
#
_cell.length_a   1.000
_cell.length_b   1.000
_cell.length_c   1.000
_cell.angle_alpha   90.00
_cell.angle_beta   90.00
_cell.angle_gamma   90.00
#
_symmetry.space_group_name_H-M   'P 1'
#
loop_
_entity.id
_entity.type
_entity.pdbx_description
1 polymer ?
#
loop_
_entity_poly.entity_id
_entity_poly.type
_entity_poly.pdbx_seq_one_letter_code
_entity_poly.pdbx_strand_id
1 'polypeptide(L)'
;MFTDKSLRHPQINIHGDNIVECERILELILKSMGIDPKSINPPSESITCPRFDIEIGDKTLAVRFFPGFGRWDHNILDSVREMGGTLREAADVIVTAVESGEEIPILAVEFCGALPAGNQAWQRSGRAYSFGLAKIPYLYVSELGGYELDTERNRKAPRLPNPAVPFSYISFSLERETPVFPIFITAPGADDVSRDYYKDVFADDELLELIREIIFTGACDHVFEKLNLKVLSFVEKRAKSSKRNDSLTSCEWQKLYKRVQGKSGSIEYLAEDISMTWSKKASIDALTENAKAIMKIASKYGLGVTAKDLPICVIPSKSKNGFAQEVLELIPQVSDCFKHWLKSKENLVICWVMGFKPGGDDARPDRGLPPFARMLVGEAATLMTIVYGPAPASTWPKFISDPAGLAKQNGLWEAILETSDAVLVESYTDNVTEKGYLRSHWEAELETPVFNSFLVTPEPLRLGENDVDTSIHLSLTKFCSGKVFEGMCNPPGGDWSGVSILCPDSNSEYRWISLPRVSAVGGKRPDHVFEFFLEGERPIILSIESKETYRSVEKNIGPRLNQYLIDLLRGSASIERAHNDSVWKHSEHSLNLDHYTLASGVAFKMTHMDKLKEVYSKAGADLIMAIDFDDIGKVCKLWLYTENELGEALSDYISVNVESDLISIERINN
;
A
#
# COMPACT_ATOMS: atom_id res chain seq x y z
N MET A 1 11.65 -24.55 -15.62
CA MET A 1 11.84 -24.40 -17.08
C MET A 1 10.46 -24.32 -17.73
N PHE A 2 10.20 -23.21 -18.42
CA PHE A 2 8.95 -22.95 -19.12
C PHE A 2 8.91 -23.81 -20.41
N THR A 3 8.66 -25.11 -20.28
CA THR A 3 8.48 -26.01 -21.44
C THR A 3 7.02 -25.97 -21.86
N ASP A 4 6.73 -25.27 -22.95
CA ASP A 4 5.58 -25.48 -23.83
C ASP A 4 4.17 -25.50 -23.19
N LYS A 5 3.92 -24.65 -22.18
CA LYS A 5 2.54 -24.35 -21.75
C LYS A 5 2.04 -23.10 -22.49
N SER A 6 0.80 -23.14 -22.98
CA SER A 6 0.10 -21.97 -23.53
C SER A 6 0.12 -20.82 -22.53
N LEU A 7 0.34 -19.57 -22.99
CA LEU A 7 0.04 -18.40 -22.17
C LEU A 7 -1.44 -18.51 -21.78
N ARG A 8 -1.72 -18.61 -20.47
CA ARG A 8 -3.10 -18.72 -19.98
C ARG A 8 -3.90 -17.48 -20.35
N HIS A 9 -3.29 -16.31 -20.17
CA HIS A 9 -3.86 -15.02 -20.54
C HIS A 9 -2.93 -14.34 -21.56
N PRO A 10 -3.32 -14.22 -22.83
CA PRO A 10 -2.51 -13.56 -23.86
C PRO A 10 -2.52 -12.03 -23.73
N GLN A 11 -3.49 -11.48 -23.00
CA GLN A 11 -3.60 -10.07 -22.68
C GLN A 11 -3.93 -9.90 -21.20
N ILE A 12 -3.21 -9.00 -20.55
CA ILE A 12 -3.48 -8.56 -19.18
C ILE A 12 -3.53 -7.03 -19.12
N ASN A 13 -4.38 -6.50 -18.25
CA ASN A 13 -4.37 -5.08 -17.90
C ASN A 13 -3.87 -4.93 -16.46
N ILE A 14 -3.10 -3.89 -16.20
CA ILE A 14 -2.52 -3.58 -14.88
C ILE A 14 -3.07 -2.23 -14.44
N HIS A 15 -3.97 -2.27 -13.46
CA HIS A 15 -4.52 -1.08 -12.81
C HIS A 15 -3.67 -0.77 -11.58
N GLY A 16 -2.88 0.30 -11.63
CA GLY A 16 -2.01 0.69 -10.53
C GLY A 16 -2.39 2.04 -9.96
N ASP A 17 -2.00 2.34 -8.72
CA ASP A 17 -2.21 3.68 -8.12
C ASP A 17 -1.45 4.76 -8.91
N ASN A 18 -0.35 4.36 -9.56
CA ASN A 18 0.45 5.18 -10.45
C ASN A 18 1.29 4.31 -11.41
N ILE A 19 2.10 4.95 -12.26
CA ILE A 19 2.92 4.28 -13.29
C ILE A 19 3.99 3.38 -12.68
N VAL A 20 4.61 3.79 -11.57
CA VAL A 20 5.69 3.03 -10.92
C VAL A 20 5.18 1.70 -10.40
N GLU A 21 3.99 1.67 -9.80
CA GLU A 21 3.39 0.43 -9.31
C GLU A 21 3.01 -0.51 -10.47
N CYS A 22 2.56 0.04 -11.61
CA CYS A 22 2.31 -0.75 -12.83
C CYS A 22 3.61 -1.41 -13.34
N GLU A 23 4.70 -0.64 -13.42
CA GLU A 23 6.00 -1.17 -13.84
C GLU A 23 6.55 -2.21 -12.87
N ARG A 24 6.42 -1.96 -11.57
CA ARG A 24 6.92 -2.86 -10.53
C ARG A 24 6.29 -4.24 -10.60
N ILE A 25 4.97 -4.32 -10.83
CA ILE A 25 4.35 -5.63 -11.02
C ILE A 25 4.73 -6.25 -12.36
N LEU A 26 4.92 -5.46 -13.43
CA LEU A 26 5.38 -5.97 -14.72
C LEU A 26 6.77 -6.59 -14.58
N GLU A 27 7.69 -5.95 -13.87
CA GLU A 27 9.00 -6.50 -13.57
C GLU A 27 8.90 -7.84 -12.84
N LEU A 28 8.02 -7.96 -11.84
CA LEU A 28 7.82 -9.22 -11.13
C LEU A 28 7.22 -10.30 -12.04
N ILE A 29 6.28 -9.95 -12.91
CA ILE A 29 5.71 -10.85 -13.91
C ILE A 29 6.82 -11.35 -14.85
N LEU A 30 7.66 -10.45 -15.38
CA LEU A 30 8.79 -10.80 -16.24
C LEU A 30 9.80 -11.71 -15.51
N LYS A 31 10.23 -11.33 -14.31
CA LYS A 31 11.13 -12.14 -13.46
C LYS A 31 10.54 -13.53 -13.17
N SER A 32 9.22 -13.61 -12.97
CA SER A 32 8.52 -14.87 -12.69
C SER A 32 8.57 -15.88 -13.84
N MET A 33 8.72 -15.41 -15.08
CA MET A 33 8.82 -16.29 -16.25
C MET A 33 10.08 -17.16 -16.20
N GLY A 34 11.15 -16.68 -15.54
CA GLY A 34 12.44 -17.37 -15.44
C GLY A 34 13.13 -17.58 -16.79
N ILE A 35 12.73 -16.82 -17.80
CA ILE A 35 13.32 -16.73 -19.13
C ILE A 35 13.32 -15.25 -19.54
N ASP A 36 14.39 -14.82 -20.20
CA ASP A 36 14.43 -13.47 -20.74
C ASP A 36 13.48 -13.39 -21.94
N PRO A 37 12.63 -12.36 -22.02
CA PRO A 37 11.81 -12.13 -23.20
C PRO A 37 12.72 -11.90 -24.42
N LYS A 38 12.27 -12.36 -25.59
CA LYS A 38 12.99 -12.16 -26.86
C LYS A 38 13.09 -10.68 -27.20
N SER A 39 12.03 -9.93 -26.92
CA SER A 39 11.99 -8.47 -27.00
C SER A 39 10.83 -7.94 -26.17
N ILE A 40 10.98 -6.70 -25.70
CA ILE A 40 9.90 -5.90 -25.12
C ILE A 40 9.76 -4.69 -26.03
N ASN A 41 8.64 -4.56 -26.73
CA ASN A 41 8.42 -3.41 -27.59
C ASN A 41 8.21 -2.15 -26.72
N PRO A 42 8.74 -0.98 -27.15
CA PRO A 42 8.45 0.28 -26.48
C PRO A 42 6.94 0.53 -26.35
N PRO A 43 6.51 1.29 -25.33
CA PRO A 43 5.10 1.53 -25.11
C PRO A 43 4.46 2.21 -26.31
N SER A 44 3.26 1.75 -26.67
CA SER A 44 2.48 2.20 -27.83
C SER A 44 1.03 2.53 -27.43
N GLU A 45 0.22 2.93 -28.42
CA GLU A 45 -1.20 3.33 -28.32
C GLU A 45 -1.46 4.65 -27.58
N SER A 46 -0.93 4.83 -26.37
CA SER A 46 -1.20 6.00 -25.54
C SER A 46 -0.07 6.32 -24.57
N ILE A 47 0.24 7.61 -24.39
CA ILE A 47 1.20 8.06 -23.36
C ILE A 47 0.62 7.92 -21.94
N THR A 48 -0.70 8.06 -21.78
CA THR A 48 -1.35 8.01 -20.47
C THR A 48 -1.85 6.60 -20.11
N CYS A 49 -1.99 5.73 -21.11
CA CYS A 49 -2.40 4.33 -20.97
C CYS A 49 -1.47 3.43 -21.82
N PRO A 50 -0.19 3.31 -21.45
CA PRO A 50 0.81 2.67 -22.30
C PRO A 50 0.55 1.16 -22.43
N ARG A 51 0.78 0.65 -23.64
CA ARG A 51 0.74 -0.78 -23.94
C ARG A 51 2.12 -1.30 -24.34
N PHE A 52 2.52 -2.39 -23.71
CA PHE A 52 3.71 -3.17 -24.01
C PHE A 52 3.32 -4.50 -24.65
N ASP A 53 4.00 -4.86 -25.74
CA ASP A 53 3.92 -6.21 -26.30
C ASP A 53 5.26 -6.93 -26.02
N ILE A 54 5.17 -8.06 -25.33
CA ILE A 54 6.33 -8.81 -24.83
C ILE A 54 6.39 -10.14 -25.58
N GLU A 55 7.49 -10.34 -26.32
CA GLU A 55 7.70 -11.53 -27.13
C GLU A 55 8.36 -12.64 -26.30
N ILE A 56 7.67 -13.76 -26.12
CA ILE A 56 8.06 -14.91 -25.30
C ILE A 56 8.06 -16.16 -26.17
N GLY A 57 9.22 -16.49 -26.75
CA GLY A 57 9.33 -17.55 -27.74
C GLY A 57 8.55 -17.19 -29.02
N ASP A 58 7.52 -17.98 -29.34
CA ASP A 58 6.62 -17.77 -30.48
C ASP A 58 5.27 -17.14 -30.08
N LYS A 59 5.17 -16.61 -28.86
CA LYS A 59 3.94 -16.03 -28.31
C LYS A 59 4.18 -14.58 -27.88
N THR A 60 3.14 -13.76 -27.98
CA THR A 60 3.14 -12.38 -27.48
C THR A 60 2.24 -12.27 -26.26
N LEU A 61 2.74 -11.65 -25.20
CA LEU A 61 1.95 -11.19 -24.05
C LEU A 61 1.72 -9.69 -24.20
N ALA A 62 0.46 -9.28 -24.35
CA ALA A 62 0.07 -7.88 -24.36
C ALA A 62 -0.22 -7.40 -22.92
N VAL A 63 0.43 -6.31 -22.52
CA VAL A 63 0.27 -5.71 -21.19
C VAL A 63 -0.11 -4.25 -21.35
N ARG A 64 -1.27 -3.85 -20.84
CA ARG A 64 -1.70 -2.45 -20.82
C ARG A 64 -1.71 -1.91 -19.40
N PHE A 65 -1.22 -0.69 -19.20
CA PHE A 65 -1.26 -0.03 -17.90
C PHE A 65 -2.42 0.95 -17.80
N PHE A 66 -3.02 1.03 -16.62
CA PHE A 66 -4.03 1.99 -16.22
C PHE A 66 -3.56 2.73 -14.95
N PRO A 67 -2.64 3.70 -15.06
CA PRO A 67 -2.10 4.43 -13.90
C PRO A 67 -3.13 5.38 -13.27
N GLY A 68 -3.36 5.23 -11.97
CA GLY A 68 -4.30 6.01 -11.17
C GLY A 68 -5.70 5.42 -11.12
N PHE A 69 -6.22 5.15 -9.92
CA PHE A 69 -7.59 4.67 -9.73
C PHE A 69 -8.64 5.79 -9.93
N GLY A 70 -9.88 5.38 -10.27
CA GLY A 70 -11.06 6.26 -10.25
C GLY A 70 -11.15 7.31 -11.37
N ARG A 71 -10.31 7.20 -12.40
CA ARG A 71 -10.23 8.13 -13.54
C ARG A 71 -10.53 7.48 -14.90
N TRP A 72 -10.96 6.23 -14.89
CA TRP A 72 -11.33 5.44 -16.05
C TRP A 72 -12.85 5.30 -16.13
N ASP A 73 -13.36 4.90 -17.29
CA ASP A 73 -14.80 4.73 -17.54
C ASP A 73 -15.46 3.64 -16.68
N HIS A 74 -14.66 2.72 -16.14
CA HIS A 74 -15.05 1.77 -15.12
C HIS A 74 -14.06 1.79 -13.95
N ASN A 75 -14.59 1.78 -12.73
CA ASN A 75 -13.79 1.69 -11.52
C ASN A 75 -13.53 0.22 -11.16
N ILE A 76 -12.30 -0.23 -11.34
CA ILE A 76 -11.92 -1.63 -11.13
C ILE A 76 -12.28 -2.19 -9.74
N LEU A 77 -12.38 -1.35 -8.71
CA LEU A 77 -12.79 -1.80 -7.37
C LEU A 77 -14.26 -2.22 -7.29
N ASP A 78 -15.10 -1.74 -8.20
CA ASP A 78 -16.48 -2.19 -8.28
C ASP A 78 -16.55 -3.65 -8.74
N SER A 79 -15.66 -4.08 -9.64
CA SER A 79 -15.52 -5.51 -9.98
C SER A 79 -15.12 -6.39 -8.78
N VAL A 80 -14.24 -5.89 -7.90
CA VAL A 80 -13.85 -6.59 -6.67
C VAL A 80 -15.06 -6.74 -5.74
N ARG A 81 -15.90 -5.70 -5.64
CA ARG A 81 -17.14 -5.74 -4.86
C ARG A 81 -18.16 -6.70 -5.43
N GLU A 82 -18.36 -6.67 -6.74
CA GLU A 82 -19.23 -7.58 -7.48
C GLU A 82 -18.85 -9.05 -7.30
N MET A 83 -17.56 -9.34 -7.07
CA MET A 83 -17.05 -10.67 -6.75
C MET A 83 -17.16 -11.05 -5.25
N GLY A 84 -17.65 -10.14 -4.40
CA GLY A 84 -17.90 -10.38 -2.97
C GLY A 84 -17.03 -9.56 -2.02
N GLY A 85 -16.11 -8.73 -2.53
CA GLY A 85 -15.39 -7.75 -1.71
C GLY A 85 -16.33 -6.71 -1.09
N THR A 86 -15.98 -6.18 0.07
CA THR A 86 -16.88 -5.28 0.83
C THR A 86 -16.29 -3.91 1.11
N LEU A 87 -14.96 -3.78 1.11
CA LEU A 87 -14.29 -2.54 1.48
C LEU A 87 -13.74 -1.81 0.26
N ARG A 88 -13.82 -0.47 0.28
CA ARG A 88 -13.43 0.39 -0.86
C ARG A 88 -11.94 0.62 -1.03
N GLU A 89 -11.11 0.17 -0.09
CA GLU A 89 -9.69 0.47 -0.13
C GLU A 89 -9.02 -0.30 -1.26
N ALA A 90 -8.45 0.43 -2.23
CA ALA A 90 -7.64 -0.15 -3.29
C ALA A 90 -6.33 -0.71 -2.74
N ALA A 91 -5.86 -1.80 -3.36
CA ALA A 91 -4.45 -2.19 -3.33
C ALA A 91 -3.66 -1.27 -4.27
N ASP A 92 -2.33 -1.27 -4.15
CA ASP A 92 -1.47 -0.49 -5.06
C ASP A 92 -1.59 -0.95 -6.52
N VAL A 93 -1.86 -2.24 -6.73
CA VAL A 93 -2.03 -2.84 -8.07
C VAL A 93 -3.16 -3.88 -8.07
N ILE A 94 -3.94 -3.89 -9.15
CA ILE A 94 -4.86 -4.97 -9.53
C ILE A 94 -4.56 -5.38 -10.98
N VAL A 95 -4.20 -6.64 -11.17
CA VAL A 95 -3.99 -7.24 -12.49
C VAL A 95 -5.27 -7.95 -12.91
N THR A 96 -5.71 -7.70 -14.13
CA THR A 96 -6.85 -8.36 -14.76
C THR A 96 -6.42 -9.13 -16.00
N ALA A 97 -7.05 -10.27 -16.25
CA ALA A 97 -7.00 -10.94 -17.55
C ALA A 97 -8.05 -10.33 -18.48
N VAL A 98 -7.73 -10.19 -19.76
CA VAL A 98 -8.72 -9.83 -20.79
C VAL A 98 -9.12 -11.09 -21.55
N GLU A 99 -10.36 -11.54 -21.34
CA GLU A 99 -10.91 -12.76 -21.92
C GLU A 99 -12.24 -12.47 -22.59
N SER A 100 -12.38 -12.85 -23.87
CA SER A 100 -13.63 -12.67 -24.63
C SER A 100 -14.19 -11.24 -24.64
N GLY A 101 -13.32 -10.23 -24.48
CA GLY A 101 -13.70 -8.82 -24.44
C GLY A 101 -14.15 -8.33 -23.05
N GLU A 102 -13.84 -9.08 -22.00
CA GLU A 102 -14.16 -8.74 -20.61
C GLU A 102 -12.90 -8.77 -19.75
N GLU A 103 -12.86 -7.96 -18.69
CA GLU A 103 -11.82 -7.97 -17.68
C GLU A 103 -12.20 -8.80 -16.46
N ILE A 104 -11.27 -9.64 -16.02
CA ILE A 104 -11.43 -10.48 -14.83
C ILE A 104 -10.25 -10.20 -13.89
N PRO A 105 -10.47 -9.67 -12.67
CA PRO A 105 -9.41 -9.53 -11.67
C PRO A 105 -8.80 -10.89 -11.30
N ILE A 106 -7.48 -11.00 -11.39
CA ILE A 106 -6.75 -12.27 -11.12
C ILE A 106 -5.69 -12.15 -10.02
N LEU A 107 -5.23 -10.94 -9.69
CA LEU A 107 -4.21 -10.72 -8.67
C LEU A 107 -4.28 -9.28 -8.17
N ALA A 108 -4.14 -9.08 -6.85
CA ALA A 108 -3.89 -7.79 -6.24
C ALA A 108 -2.57 -7.79 -5.49
N VAL A 109 -1.82 -6.69 -5.58
CA VAL A 109 -0.53 -6.52 -4.91
C VAL A 109 -0.49 -5.19 -4.19
N GLU A 110 -0.02 -5.22 -2.96
CA GLU A 110 0.30 -4.05 -2.15
C GLU A 110 1.79 -4.07 -1.87
N PHE A 111 2.48 -3.00 -2.25
CA PHE A 111 3.91 -2.85 -2.04
C PHE A 111 4.20 -1.99 -0.83
N CYS A 112 5.18 -2.43 -0.04
CA CYS A 112 5.62 -1.71 1.15
C CYS A 112 7.15 -1.73 1.24
N GLY A 113 7.76 -0.73 0.61
CA GLY A 113 9.18 -0.41 0.76
C GLY A 113 9.52 0.28 2.09
N ALA A 114 8.52 0.60 2.92
CA ALA A 114 8.73 1.09 4.27
C ALA A 114 8.78 -0.07 5.26
N LEU A 115 9.58 0.05 6.32
CA LEU A 115 9.58 -0.95 7.38
C LEU A 115 8.18 -1.07 8.00
N PRO A 116 7.68 -2.30 8.22
CA PRO A 116 6.34 -2.54 8.75
C PRO A 116 6.02 -1.65 9.95
N ALA A 117 4.87 -1.00 9.94
CA ALA A 117 4.47 -0.08 11.00
C ALA A 117 4.12 -0.82 12.31
N GLY A 118 5.10 -1.33 13.05
CA GLY A 118 5.01 -1.99 14.36
C GLY A 118 3.59 -2.31 14.87
N ASN A 119 3.06 -1.45 15.75
CA ASN A 119 1.75 -1.60 16.40
C ASN A 119 0.55 -1.17 15.54
N GLN A 120 0.72 -0.86 14.26
CA GLN A 120 -0.33 -0.41 13.34
C GLN A 120 -0.26 -1.14 11.98
N ALA A 121 0.48 -2.25 11.93
CA ALA A 121 0.68 -3.03 10.71
C ALA A 121 -0.62 -3.62 10.15
N TRP A 122 -1.69 -3.68 10.95
CA TRP A 122 -3.02 -4.11 10.51
C TRP A 122 -3.73 -3.12 9.58
N GLN A 123 -3.19 -1.93 9.30
CA GLN A 123 -3.79 -0.97 8.37
C GLN A 123 -4.08 -1.55 6.97
N ARG A 124 -3.35 -2.60 6.55
CA ARG A 124 -3.55 -3.26 5.25
C ARG A 124 -4.60 -4.37 5.27
N SER A 125 -5.13 -4.74 6.44
CA SER A 125 -6.06 -5.87 6.56
C SER A 125 -7.40 -5.61 5.88
N GLY A 126 -7.83 -4.36 5.71
CA GLY A 126 -9.05 -4.03 4.96
C GLY A 126 -8.98 -4.46 3.50
N ARG A 127 -7.89 -4.12 2.80
CA ARG A 127 -7.60 -4.60 1.43
C ARG A 127 -7.58 -6.13 1.39
N ALA A 128 -6.74 -6.74 2.24
CA ALA A 128 -6.58 -8.20 2.30
C ALA A 128 -7.91 -8.93 2.52
N TYR A 129 -8.74 -8.42 3.44
CA TYR A 129 -10.07 -8.95 3.71
C TYR A 129 -10.97 -8.86 2.48
N SER A 130 -11.06 -7.68 1.85
CA SER A 130 -11.91 -7.45 0.67
C SER A 130 -11.55 -8.36 -0.51
N PHE A 131 -10.25 -8.46 -0.85
CA PHE A 131 -9.80 -9.31 -1.96
C PHE A 131 -9.97 -10.81 -1.66
N GLY A 132 -9.72 -11.25 -0.42
CA GLY A 132 -9.95 -12.65 -0.04
C GLY A 132 -11.43 -13.04 0.00
N LEU A 133 -12.34 -12.11 0.34
CA LEU A 133 -13.78 -12.31 0.15
C LEU A 133 -14.14 -12.48 -1.33
N ALA A 134 -13.55 -11.65 -2.19
CA ALA A 134 -13.72 -11.68 -3.63
C ALA A 134 -13.04 -12.88 -4.33
N LYS A 135 -12.36 -13.76 -3.59
CA LYS A 135 -11.57 -14.89 -4.12
C LYS A 135 -10.44 -14.47 -5.08
N ILE A 136 -9.94 -13.25 -4.91
CA ILE A 136 -8.81 -12.72 -5.67
C ILE A 136 -7.56 -12.86 -4.78
N PRO A 137 -6.48 -13.51 -5.26
CA PRO A 137 -5.21 -13.55 -4.55
C PRO A 137 -4.71 -12.14 -4.20
N TYR A 138 -4.26 -11.94 -2.96
CA TYR A 138 -3.75 -10.66 -2.46
C TYR A 138 -2.37 -10.82 -1.83
N LEU A 139 -1.39 -10.09 -2.35
CA LEU A 139 0.00 -10.15 -1.91
C LEU A 139 0.42 -8.83 -1.27
N TYR A 140 0.67 -8.84 0.03
CA TYR A 140 1.28 -7.71 0.74
C TYR A 140 2.79 -7.88 0.78
N VAL A 141 3.48 -7.33 -0.22
CA VAL A 141 4.93 -7.43 -0.39
C VAL A 141 5.61 -6.43 0.54
N SER A 142 6.29 -6.93 1.57
CA SER A 142 6.93 -6.13 2.61
C SER A 142 8.39 -6.50 2.77
N GLU A 143 9.24 -5.50 2.92
CA GLU A 143 10.66 -5.71 3.18
C GLU A 143 10.93 -6.16 4.63
N LEU A 144 11.83 -7.13 4.79
CA LEU A 144 12.28 -7.65 6.08
C LEU A 144 13.81 -7.56 6.21
N GLY A 145 14.28 -7.19 7.41
CA GLY A 145 15.71 -7.09 7.74
C GLY A 145 16.29 -5.67 7.69
N GLY A 146 15.53 -4.66 7.25
CA GLY A 146 15.96 -3.27 7.29
C GLY A 146 15.79 -2.59 8.68
N TYR A 147 16.30 -1.37 8.80
CA TYR A 147 16.38 -0.60 10.06
C TYR A 147 15.78 0.80 9.94
N GLU A 148 15.03 1.23 10.96
CA GLU A 148 14.66 2.65 11.10
C GLU A 148 15.94 3.44 11.33
N LEU A 149 16.04 4.58 10.67
CA LEU A 149 17.14 5.52 10.87
C LEU A 149 16.71 6.64 11.83
N ASP A 150 17.61 7.07 12.71
CA ASP A 150 17.38 8.24 13.57
C ASP A 150 17.62 9.56 12.81
N THR A 151 17.55 10.70 13.51
CA THR A 151 17.72 12.04 12.92
C THR A 151 19.10 12.27 12.33
N GLU A 152 20.11 11.53 12.81
CA GLU A 152 21.49 11.55 12.33
C GLU A 152 21.73 10.47 11.27
N ARG A 153 20.67 9.78 10.86
CA ARG A 153 20.67 8.63 9.94
C ARG A 153 21.40 7.39 10.46
N ASN A 154 21.63 7.29 11.77
CA ASN A 154 22.16 6.07 12.39
C ASN A 154 21.07 5.01 12.56
N ARG A 155 21.44 3.74 12.60
CA ARG A 155 20.49 2.62 12.78
C ARG A 155 19.90 2.65 14.18
N LYS A 156 18.57 2.67 14.26
CA LYS A 156 17.82 2.69 15.52
C LYS A 156 17.29 1.31 15.90
N ALA A 157 16.35 0.78 15.11
CA ALA A 157 15.75 -0.52 15.35
C ALA A 157 15.02 -1.05 14.11
N PRO A 158 14.92 -2.37 13.92
CA PRO A 158 14.00 -2.93 12.96
C PRO A 158 12.55 -2.68 13.43
N ARG A 159 11.64 -2.37 12.50
CA ARG A 159 10.21 -2.37 12.80
C ARG A 159 9.58 -3.63 12.26
N LEU A 160 9.04 -4.43 13.16
CA LEU A 160 8.43 -5.72 12.84
C LEU A 160 6.99 -5.72 13.34
N PRO A 161 6.03 -6.25 12.56
CA PRO A 161 4.65 -6.33 12.99
C PRO A 161 4.50 -7.21 14.23
N ASN A 162 3.41 -7.00 14.96
CA ASN A 162 2.95 -7.95 15.97
C ASN A 162 2.64 -9.30 15.28
N PRO A 163 3.07 -10.46 15.82
CA PRO A 163 2.84 -11.77 15.20
C PRO A 163 1.37 -12.09 14.87
N ALA A 164 0.41 -11.49 15.58
CA ALA A 164 -1.01 -11.64 15.28
C ALA A 164 -1.38 -11.15 13.87
N VAL A 165 -0.72 -10.10 13.37
CA VAL A 165 -0.99 -9.53 12.05
C VAL A 165 -0.67 -10.54 10.94
N PRO A 166 0.57 -11.01 10.73
CA PRO A 166 0.84 -12.03 9.72
C PRO A 166 0.10 -13.34 9.96
N PHE A 167 -0.18 -13.72 11.21
CA PHE A 167 -1.01 -14.90 11.48
C PHE A 167 -2.45 -14.75 11.00
N SER A 168 -3.05 -13.55 11.08
CA SER A 168 -4.41 -13.32 10.57
C SER A 168 -4.52 -13.57 9.07
N TYR A 169 -3.45 -13.34 8.30
CA TYR A 169 -3.40 -13.64 6.87
C TYR A 169 -3.36 -15.14 6.60
N ILE A 170 -2.61 -15.91 7.41
CA ILE A 170 -2.65 -17.39 7.35
C ILE A 170 -4.06 -17.89 7.65
N SER A 171 -4.64 -17.41 8.76
CA SER A 171 -5.97 -17.81 9.21
C SER A 171 -7.02 -17.57 8.14
N PHE A 172 -7.03 -16.36 7.60
CA PHE A 172 -7.98 -15.96 6.57
C PHE A 172 -7.74 -16.68 5.24
N SER A 173 -6.48 -16.87 4.83
CA SER A 173 -6.17 -17.62 3.60
C SER A 173 -6.67 -19.06 3.66
N LEU A 174 -6.46 -19.74 4.79
CA LEU A 174 -6.91 -21.11 4.98
C LEU A 174 -8.45 -21.21 5.07
N GLU A 175 -9.10 -20.26 5.74
CA GLU A 175 -10.57 -20.20 5.82
C GLU A 175 -11.20 -19.93 4.45
N ARG A 176 -10.60 -19.05 3.65
CA ARG A 176 -11.11 -18.66 2.34
C ARG A 176 -10.60 -19.55 1.20
N GLU A 177 -9.62 -20.42 1.44
CA GLU A 177 -8.97 -21.19 0.39
C GLU A 177 -8.50 -20.27 -0.75
N THR A 178 -7.95 -19.10 -0.40
CA THR A 178 -7.50 -18.06 -1.33
C THR A 178 -6.16 -17.52 -0.83
N PRO A 179 -5.13 -17.41 -1.68
CA PRO A 179 -3.83 -16.88 -1.25
C PRO A 179 -3.91 -15.40 -0.84
N VAL A 180 -3.88 -15.13 0.46
CA VAL A 180 -3.89 -13.78 1.03
C VAL A 180 -2.72 -13.68 2.00
N PHE A 181 -1.57 -13.18 1.54
CA PHE A 181 -0.32 -13.32 2.29
C PHE A 181 0.45 -12.01 2.47
N PRO A 182 1.09 -11.80 3.64
CA PRO A 182 2.28 -11.00 3.70
C PRO A 182 3.41 -11.79 3.05
N ILE A 183 4.04 -11.20 2.04
CA ILE A 183 5.21 -11.74 1.38
C ILE A 183 6.41 -10.97 1.90
N PHE A 184 7.20 -11.60 2.77
CA PHE A 184 8.41 -10.98 3.31
C PHE A 184 9.55 -11.16 2.32
N ILE A 185 9.93 -10.09 1.63
CA ILE A 185 11.10 -10.08 0.75
C ILE A 185 12.31 -9.52 1.47
N THR A 186 13.49 -9.80 0.96
CA THR A 186 14.73 -9.35 1.59
C THR A 186 14.87 -7.83 1.41
N ALA A 187 14.95 -7.08 2.51
CA ALA A 187 15.19 -5.64 2.43
C ALA A 187 16.54 -5.36 1.76
N PRO A 188 16.65 -4.38 0.85
CA PRO A 188 17.93 -3.98 0.26
C PRO A 188 18.99 -3.69 1.33
N GLY A 189 18.58 -3.04 2.42
CA GLY A 189 19.43 -2.73 3.58
C GLY A 189 19.55 -3.82 4.65
N ALA A 190 19.23 -5.08 4.37
CA ALA A 190 19.41 -6.16 5.34
C ALA A 190 20.90 -6.51 5.51
N ASP A 191 21.36 -6.58 6.76
CA ASP A 191 22.70 -7.08 7.11
C ASP A 191 22.78 -8.62 7.08
N ASP A 192 24.00 -9.16 7.04
CA ASP A 192 24.24 -10.62 6.95
C ASP A 192 23.61 -11.39 8.12
N VAL A 193 23.56 -10.79 9.31
CA VAL A 193 22.95 -11.39 10.50
C VAL A 193 21.44 -11.54 10.31
N SER A 194 20.77 -10.50 9.83
CA SER A 194 19.34 -10.52 9.52
C SER A 194 19.04 -11.46 8.37
N ARG A 195 19.92 -11.50 7.35
CA ARG A 195 19.80 -12.40 6.21
C ARG A 195 19.82 -13.87 6.64
N ASP A 196 20.78 -14.26 7.47
CA ASP A 196 20.83 -15.63 7.99
C ASP A 196 19.67 -15.92 8.97
N TYR A 197 19.33 -14.95 9.83
CA TYR A 197 18.26 -15.13 10.82
C TYR A 197 16.88 -15.30 10.18
N TYR A 198 16.59 -14.65 9.05
CA TYR A 198 15.28 -14.71 8.38
C TYR A 198 15.28 -15.52 7.07
N LYS A 199 16.33 -16.30 6.79
CA LYS A 199 16.44 -17.08 5.54
C LYS A 199 15.26 -18.02 5.24
N ASP A 200 14.63 -18.55 6.28
CA ASP A 200 13.46 -19.45 6.21
C ASP A 200 12.13 -18.68 6.21
N VAL A 201 12.17 -17.35 6.25
CA VAL A 201 11.02 -16.45 6.17
C VAL A 201 10.97 -15.73 4.83
N PHE A 202 12.13 -15.32 4.29
CA PHE A 202 12.19 -14.64 3.01
C PHE A 202 11.52 -15.45 1.92
N ALA A 203 10.64 -14.80 1.16
CA ALA A 203 9.78 -15.42 0.16
C ALA A 203 10.00 -14.80 -1.24
N ASP A 204 11.20 -14.29 -1.51
CA ASP A 204 11.58 -13.71 -2.80
C ASP A 204 11.30 -14.69 -3.96
N ASP A 205 11.66 -15.96 -3.82
CA ASP A 205 11.42 -17.00 -4.83
C ASP A 205 9.95 -17.42 -4.90
N GLU A 206 9.28 -17.62 -3.76
CA GLU A 206 7.87 -18.03 -3.73
C GLU A 206 6.93 -16.94 -4.23
N LEU A 207 7.30 -15.65 -4.10
CA LEU A 207 6.59 -14.54 -4.75
C LEU A 207 6.56 -14.73 -6.26
N LEU A 208 7.73 -14.97 -6.86
CA LEU A 208 7.84 -15.20 -8.30
C LEU A 208 7.14 -16.51 -8.69
N GLU A 209 7.26 -17.56 -7.88
CA GLU A 209 6.58 -18.84 -8.12
C GLU A 209 5.05 -18.65 -8.17
N LEU A 210 4.47 -17.93 -7.19
CA LEU A 210 3.03 -17.68 -7.11
C LEU A 210 2.53 -16.78 -8.24
N ILE A 211 3.23 -15.68 -8.55
CA ILE A 211 2.86 -14.80 -9.68
C ILE A 211 2.85 -15.61 -10.98
N ARG A 212 3.88 -16.43 -11.20
CA ARG A 212 3.94 -17.30 -12.38
C ARG A 212 2.73 -18.25 -12.42
N GLU A 213 2.39 -18.85 -11.28
CA GLU A 213 1.28 -19.79 -11.20
C GLU A 213 -0.05 -19.12 -11.47
N ILE A 214 -0.31 -17.94 -10.92
CA ILE A 214 -1.54 -17.18 -11.15
C ILE A 214 -1.67 -16.80 -12.64
N ILE A 215 -0.64 -16.17 -13.20
CA ILE A 215 -0.67 -15.60 -14.55
C ILE A 215 -0.61 -16.68 -15.64
N PHE A 216 0.10 -17.79 -15.43
CA PHE A 216 0.41 -18.73 -16.53
C PHE A 216 -0.13 -20.14 -16.36
N THR A 217 -0.39 -20.65 -15.15
CA THR A 217 -0.67 -22.10 -14.97
C THR A 217 -1.97 -22.42 -14.24
N GLY A 218 -2.42 -21.56 -13.33
CA GLY A 218 -3.57 -21.74 -12.46
C GLY A 218 -3.39 -22.71 -11.28
N ALA A 219 -2.20 -23.31 -11.08
CA ALA A 219 -1.98 -24.31 -10.04
C ALA A 219 -1.14 -23.74 -8.89
N CYS A 220 -1.78 -23.32 -7.79
CA CYS A 220 -1.12 -22.58 -6.69
C CYS A 220 -0.87 -23.39 -5.40
N ASP A 221 -1.36 -24.63 -5.31
CA ASP A 221 -1.46 -25.37 -4.03
C ASP A 221 -0.11 -25.57 -3.33
N HIS A 222 0.94 -25.87 -4.10
CA HIS A 222 2.27 -26.14 -3.55
C HIS A 222 2.91 -24.87 -2.96
N VAL A 223 2.81 -23.76 -3.68
CA VAL A 223 3.34 -22.47 -3.23
C VAL A 223 2.54 -21.92 -2.07
N PHE A 224 1.23 -22.16 -2.06
CA PHE A 224 0.35 -21.81 -0.94
C PHE A 224 0.84 -22.46 0.37
N GLU A 225 1.09 -23.77 0.39
CA GLU A 225 1.58 -24.43 1.61
C GLU A 225 2.97 -23.91 2.05
N LYS A 226 3.89 -23.66 1.10
CA LYS A 226 5.20 -23.06 1.43
C LYS A 226 5.05 -21.68 2.09
N LEU A 227 4.21 -20.81 1.51
CA LEU A 227 4.00 -19.46 2.03
C LEU A 227 3.38 -19.49 3.44
N ASN A 228 2.41 -20.37 3.70
CA ASN A 228 1.88 -20.58 5.05
C ASN A 228 3.00 -20.89 6.07
N LEU A 229 3.90 -21.81 5.72
CA LEU A 229 5.01 -22.21 6.59
C LEU A 229 6.04 -21.09 6.78
N LYS A 230 6.35 -20.30 5.75
CA LYS A 230 7.27 -19.15 5.87
C LYS A 230 6.69 -18.05 6.76
N VAL A 231 5.40 -17.72 6.59
CA VAL A 231 4.72 -16.74 7.45
C VAL A 231 4.61 -17.26 8.89
N LEU A 232 4.35 -18.56 9.10
CA LEU A 232 4.37 -19.17 10.43
C LEU A 232 5.76 -19.10 11.07
N SER A 233 6.83 -19.36 10.31
CA SER A 233 8.20 -19.21 10.83
C SER A 233 8.46 -17.78 11.32
N PHE A 234 8.00 -16.77 10.57
CA PHE A 234 8.08 -15.38 11.02
C PHE A 234 7.35 -15.16 12.34
N VAL A 235 6.12 -15.63 12.46
CA VAL A 235 5.29 -15.55 13.68
C VAL A 235 6.04 -16.17 14.87
N GLU A 236 6.62 -17.35 14.69
CA GLU A 236 7.37 -18.06 15.73
C GLU A 236 8.64 -17.32 16.17
N LYS A 237 9.41 -16.77 15.22
CA LYS A 237 10.61 -15.97 15.51
C LYS A 237 10.25 -14.69 16.27
N ARG A 238 9.15 -14.03 15.90
CA ARG A 238 8.63 -12.88 16.65
C ARG A 238 8.20 -13.23 18.06
N ALA A 239 7.54 -14.37 18.25
CA ALA A 239 7.18 -14.86 19.58
C ALA A 239 8.43 -15.15 20.43
N LYS A 240 9.46 -15.82 19.89
CA LYS A 240 10.73 -16.12 20.60
C LYS A 240 11.52 -14.87 21.00
N SER A 241 11.47 -13.83 20.16
CA SER A 241 12.19 -12.58 20.42
C SER A 241 11.47 -11.63 21.38
N SER A 242 10.21 -11.91 21.74
CA SER A 242 9.49 -11.13 22.75
C SER A 242 10.12 -11.35 24.13
N LYS A 243 10.53 -10.25 24.78
CA LYS A 243 11.05 -10.28 26.16
C LYS A 243 9.94 -10.33 27.21
N ARG A 244 8.68 -10.13 26.80
CA ARG A 244 7.52 -10.08 27.68
C ARG A 244 6.70 -11.35 27.51
N ASN A 245 6.20 -11.87 28.63
CA ASN A 245 5.30 -13.02 28.63
C ASN A 245 3.84 -12.57 28.46
N ASP A 246 3.60 -11.70 27.48
CA ASP A 246 2.32 -11.03 27.21
C ASP A 246 1.71 -11.42 25.84
N SER A 247 2.28 -12.44 25.18
CA SER A 247 1.77 -13.02 23.93
C SER A 247 1.94 -14.54 23.92
N LEU A 248 1.30 -15.21 22.94
CA LEU A 248 1.51 -16.65 22.73
C LEU A 248 2.98 -16.99 22.49
N THR A 249 3.39 -18.12 23.04
CA THR A 249 4.67 -18.79 22.76
C THR A 249 4.66 -19.42 21.37
N SER A 250 5.84 -19.74 20.82
CA SER A 250 5.91 -20.42 19.51
C SER A 250 5.17 -21.76 19.47
N CYS A 251 5.15 -22.51 20.57
CA CYS A 251 4.41 -23.78 20.62
C CYS A 251 2.89 -23.55 20.56
N GLU A 252 2.39 -22.51 21.23
CA GLU A 252 0.98 -22.14 21.17
C GLU A 252 0.58 -21.63 19.78
N TRP A 253 1.44 -20.86 19.11
CA TRP A 253 1.22 -20.48 17.70
C TRP A 253 1.13 -21.69 16.77
N GLN A 254 2.02 -22.68 16.91
CA GLN A 254 1.95 -23.92 16.12
C GLN A 254 0.67 -24.71 16.38
N LYS A 255 0.21 -24.76 17.63
CA LYS A 255 -1.06 -25.42 17.97
C LYS A 255 -2.23 -24.68 17.35
N LEU A 256 -2.25 -23.34 17.45
CA LEU A 256 -3.28 -22.51 16.82
C LEU A 256 -3.29 -22.70 15.30
N TYR A 257 -2.13 -22.71 14.64
CA TYR A 257 -2.00 -23.01 13.21
C TYR A 257 -2.66 -24.35 12.84
N LYS A 258 -2.35 -25.43 13.58
CA LYS A 258 -2.94 -26.75 13.35
C LYS A 258 -4.46 -26.77 13.54
N ARG A 259 -4.99 -26.00 14.50
CA ARG A 259 -6.44 -25.86 14.72
C ARG A 259 -7.11 -25.17 13.55
N VAL A 260 -6.52 -24.08 13.05
CA VAL A 260 -6.99 -23.34 11.87
C VAL A 260 -6.94 -24.25 10.63
N GLN A 261 -5.82 -24.93 10.38
CA GLN A 261 -5.66 -25.87 9.27
C GLN A 261 -6.69 -27.02 9.33
N GLY A 262 -6.97 -27.52 10.54
CA GLY A 262 -8.00 -28.54 10.78
C GLY A 262 -9.43 -28.02 10.86
N LYS A 263 -9.69 -26.75 10.51
CA LYS A 263 -11.01 -26.08 10.56
C LYS A 263 -11.72 -26.24 11.92
N SER A 264 -10.94 -26.35 13.01
CA SER A 264 -11.43 -26.69 14.35
C SER A 264 -11.68 -25.47 15.27
N GLY A 265 -11.85 -24.28 14.68
CA GLY A 265 -12.15 -23.02 15.39
C GLY A 265 -10.96 -22.41 16.14
N SER A 266 -10.54 -21.19 15.78
CA SER A 266 -9.42 -20.49 16.44
C SER A 266 -9.83 -19.94 17.82
N ILE A 267 -11.08 -19.52 17.97
CA ILE A 267 -11.59 -18.89 19.20
C ILE A 267 -11.77 -19.89 20.33
N GLU A 268 -12.24 -21.10 20.05
CA GLU A 268 -12.41 -22.17 21.04
C GLU A 268 -11.07 -22.48 21.70
N TYR A 269 -10.02 -22.67 20.89
CA TYR A 269 -8.66 -22.86 21.37
C TYR A 269 -8.18 -21.69 22.24
N LEU A 270 -8.38 -20.45 21.79
CA LEU A 270 -7.96 -19.26 22.53
C LEU A 270 -8.76 -19.05 23.83
N ALA A 271 -10.02 -19.47 23.89
CA ALA A 271 -10.89 -19.27 25.04
C ALA A 271 -10.78 -20.38 26.11
N GLU A 272 -10.44 -21.60 25.69
CA GLU A 272 -10.43 -22.79 26.55
C GLU A 272 -9.01 -23.20 26.95
N ASP A 273 -8.08 -23.21 26.00
CA ASP A 273 -6.73 -23.76 26.18
C ASP A 273 -5.69 -22.68 26.55
N ILE A 274 -5.98 -21.40 26.25
CA ILE A 274 -5.09 -20.27 26.55
C ILE A 274 -5.67 -19.42 27.68
N SER A 275 -4.92 -19.28 28.77
CA SER A 275 -5.29 -18.41 29.90
C SER A 275 -4.43 -17.16 29.92
N MET A 276 -4.84 -16.15 29.14
CA MET A 276 -4.20 -14.84 29.13
C MET A 276 -5.25 -13.76 29.39
N THR A 277 -5.18 -13.15 30.57
CA THR A 277 -6.07 -12.03 30.91
C THR A 277 -5.85 -10.87 29.94
N TRP A 278 -6.92 -10.32 29.39
CA TRP A 278 -6.84 -9.13 28.56
C TRP A 278 -6.65 -7.88 29.40
N SER A 279 -5.81 -6.97 28.96
CA SER A 279 -5.73 -5.62 29.53
C SER A 279 -5.25 -4.62 28.50
N LYS A 280 -6.08 -3.63 28.19
CA LYS A 280 -5.69 -2.48 27.37
C LYS A 280 -5.81 -1.20 28.18
N LYS A 281 -4.82 -0.30 28.02
CA LYS A 281 -4.92 1.08 28.48
C LYS A 281 -5.23 1.96 27.28
N ALA A 282 -6.31 2.73 27.35
CA ALA A 282 -6.59 3.80 26.39
C ALA A 282 -6.16 5.14 27.00
N SER A 283 -5.39 5.93 26.25
CA SER A 283 -4.85 7.23 26.69
C SER A 283 -5.29 8.33 25.73
N ILE A 284 -6.60 8.54 25.64
CA ILE A 284 -7.18 9.69 24.94
C ILE A 284 -7.86 10.59 25.96
N ASP A 285 -7.67 11.90 25.84
CA ASP A 285 -8.29 12.90 26.74
C ASP A 285 -9.83 12.86 26.67
N ALA A 286 -10.33 12.44 25.52
CA ALA A 286 -11.73 12.25 25.17
C ALA A 286 -12.42 11.00 25.78
N LEU A 287 -11.72 10.19 26.57
CA LEU A 287 -12.26 8.91 27.03
C LEU A 287 -13.29 9.08 28.15
N THR A 288 -14.54 8.66 27.91
CA THR A 288 -15.61 8.74 28.92
C THR A 288 -15.35 7.81 30.11
N GLU A 289 -15.92 8.14 31.28
CA GLU A 289 -15.84 7.27 32.46
C GLU A 289 -16.57 5.93 32.22
N ASN A 290 -17.65 5.93 31.44
CA ASN A 290 -18.33 4.71 31.01
C ASN A 290 -17.43 3.86 30.13
N ALA A 291 -16.77 4.43 29.10
CA ALA A 291 -15.82 3.68 28.28
C ALA A 291 -14.70 3.04 29.11
N LYS A 292 -14.13 3.78 30.08
CA LYS A 292 -13.14 3.24 31.03
C LYS A 292 -13.71 2.09 31.85
N ALA A 293 -14.94 2.23 32.35
CA ALA A 293 -15.60 1.18 33.13
C ALA A 293 -15.90 -0.07 32.28
N ILE A 294 -16.37 0.08 31.03
CA ILE A 294 -16.58 -1.06 30.11
C ILE A 294 -15.26 -1.77 29.81
N MET A 295 -14.17 -1.03 29.55
CA MET A 295 -12.84 -1.63 29.38
C MET A 295 -12.38 -2.39 30.64
N LYS A 296 -12.70 -1.90 31.83
CA LYS A 296 -12.42 -2.58 33.10
C LYS A 296 -13.25 -3.86 33.27
N ILE A 297 -14.55 -3.82 32.93
CA ILE A 297 -15.43 -4.99 32.90
C ILE A 297 -14.90 -6.01 31.90
N ALA A 298 -14.53 -5.60 30.69
CA ALA A 298 -13.92 -6.47 29.70
C ALA A 298 -12.57 -7.04 30.15
N SER A 299 -11.74 -6.28 30.87
CA SER A 299 -10.49 -6.80 31.45
C SER A 299 -10.74 -7.82 32.57
N LYS A 300 -11.88 -7.74 33.26
CA LYS A 300 -12.29 -8.69 34.30
C LYS A 300 -12.76 -10.02 33.69
N TYR A 301 -13.50 -9.99 32.58
CA TYR A 301 -14.14 -11.16 32.00
C TYR A 301 -13.45 -11.73 30.74
N GLY A 302 -12.59 -10.92 30.12
CA GLY A 302 -12.03 -11.17 28.80
C GLY A 302 -10.62 -11.73 28.81
N LEU A 303 -10.35 -12.50 27.77
CA LEU A 303 -9.05 -13.08 27.45
C LEU A 303 -8.45 -12.37 26.25
N GLY A 304 -7.12 -12.19 26.27
CA GLY A 304 -6.40 -11.57 25.16
C GLY A 304 -6.38 -12.48 23.95
N VAL A 305 -6.65 -11.93 22.77
CA VAL A 305 -6.53 -12.67 21.51
C VAL A 305 -5.09 -12.60 21.07
N THR A 306 -4.35 -13.69 21.27
CA THR A 306 -2.92 -13.86 20.93
C THR A 306 -1.90 -12.97 21.66
N ALA A 307 -2.33 -11.82 22.18
CA ALA A 307 -1.58 -10.99 23.13
C ALA A 307 -2.51 -10.29 24.13
N LYS A 308 -1.94 -9.87 25.26
CA LYS A 308 -2.65 -9.27 26.40
C LYS A 308 -3.26 -7.91 26.11
N ASP A 309 -2.58 -7.08 25.31
CA ASP A 309 -2.88 -5.65 25.14
C ASP A 309 -3.36 -5.29 23.73
N LEU A 310 -3.57 -6.29 22.87
CA LEU A 310 -4.18 -6.07 21.57
C LEU A 310 -5.56 -5.41 21.73
N PRO A 311 -5.96 -4.54 20.78
CA PRO A 311 -7.30 -3.93 20.74
C PRO A 311 -8.44 -4.93 20.47
N ILE A 312 -8.25 -6.21 20.79
CA ILE A 312 -9.17 -7.31 20.54
C ILE A 312 -9.15 -8.23 21.77
N CYS A 313 -10.31 -8.61 22.27
CA CYS A 313 -10.43 -9.62 23.33
C CYS A 313 -11.57 -10.61 23.04
N VAL A 314 -11.53 -11.76 23.70
CA VAL A 314 -12.62 -12.74 23.71
C VAL A 314 -13.24 -12.75 25.10
N ILE A 315 -14.57 -12.67 25.17
CA ILE A 315 -15.36 -12.97 26.35
C ILE A 315 -15.89 -14.40 26.19
N PRO A 316 -15.34 -15.38 26.94
CA PRO A 316 -15.79 -16.76 26.87
C PRO A 316 -17.27 -16.93 27.22
N SER A 317 -17.92 -17.89 26.58
CA SER A 317 -19.31 -18.30 26.84
C SER A 317 -19.64 -18.42 28.34
N LYS A 318 -18.74 -19.05 29.11
CA LYS A 318 -18.86 -19.25 30.57
C LYS A 318 -18.93 -17.96 31.39
N SER A 319 -18.29 -16.88 30.94
CA SER A 319 -18.23 -15.59 31.66
C SER A 319 -19.09 -14.50 31.00
N LYS A 320 -19.60 -14.73 29.79
CA LYS A 320 -20.37 -13.77 28.99
C LYS A 320 -21.62 -13.26 29.70
N ASN A 321 -22.34 -14.10 30.44
CA ASN A 321 -23.51 -13.65 31.20
C ASN A 321 -23.15 -12.61 32.28
N GLY A 322 -22.03 -12.80 32.99
CA GLY A 322 -21.56 -11.84 33.99
C GLY A 322 -21.10 -10.53 33.35
N PHE A 323 -20.37 -10.64 32.24
CA PHE A 323 -20.00 -9.49 31.42
C PHE A 323 -21.23 -8.69 30.94
N ALA A 324 -22.20 -9.38 30.35
CA ALA A 324 -23.41 -8.77 29.83
C ALA A 324 -24.21 -8.08 30.94
N GLN A 325 -24.30 -8.67 32.13
CA GLN A 325 -24.99 -8.05 33.26
C GLN A 325 -24.33 -6.72 33.66
N GLU A 326 -23.03 -6.69 33.90
CA GLU A 326 -22.34 -5.46 34.33
C GLU A 326 -22.33 -4.37 33.24
N VAL A 327 -22.21 -4.75 31.96
CA VAL A 327 -22.30 -3.79 30.85
C VAL A 327 -23.70 -3.19 30.75
N LEU A 328 -24.76 -4.00 30.89
CA LEU A 328 -26.15 -3.53 30.79
C LEU A 328 -26.60 -2.74 32.03
N GLU A 329 -25.98 -2.96 33.19
CA GLU A 329 -26.16 -2.11 34.37
C GLU A 329 -25.56 -0.71 34.15
N LEU A 330 -24.42 -0.62 33.43
CA LEU A 330 -23.75 0.63 33.12
C LEU A 330 -24.38 1.38 31.93
N ILE A 331 -24.83 0.64 30.91
CA ILE A 331 -25.46 1.17 29.69
C ILE A 331 -26.81 0.47 29.49
N PRO A 332 -27.86 0.85 30.26
CA PRO A 332 -29.20 0.29 30.09
C PRO A 332 -29.90 0.73 28.80
N GLN A 333 -29.42 1.81 28.17
CA GLN A 333 -29.96 2.42 26.94
C GLN A 333 -29.65 1.60 25.67
N VAL A 334 -30.08 0.35 25.64
CA VAL A 334 -29.98 -0.56 24.49
C VAL A 334 -31.31 -1.28 24.28
N SER A 335 -31.60 -1.69 23.04
CA SER A 335 -32.81 -2.46 22.73
C SER A 335 -32.85 -3.83 23.42
N ASP A 336 -34.05 -4.37 23.61
CA ASP A 336 -34.21 -5.71 24.20
C ASP A 336 -33.62 -6.82 23.32
N CYS A 337 -33.65 -6.63 21.99
CA CYS A 337 -32.97 -7.51 21.04
C CYS A 337 -31.46 -7.54 21.31
N PHE A 338 -30.82 -6.38 21.49
CA PHE A 338 -29.40 -6.29 21.82
C PHE A 338 -29.10 -6.94 23.18
N LYS A 339 -29.94 -6.71 24.21
CA LYS A 339 -29.79 -7.37 25.53
C LYS A 339 -29.83 -8.88 25.43
N HIS A 340 -30.76 -9.42 24.65
CA HIS A 340 -30.88 -10.85 24.44
C HIS A 340 -29.67 -11.41 23.69
N TRP A 341 -29.25 -10.73 22.62
CA TRP A 341 -28.08 -11.09 21.83
C TRP A 341 -26.79 -11.10 22.67
N LEU A 342 -26.59 -10.09 23.53
CA LEU A 342 -25.39 -9.99 24.37
C LEU A 342 -25.32 -11.11 25.43
N LYS A 343 -26.48 -11.63 25.86
CA LYS A 343 -26.61 -12.77 26.79
C LYS A 343 -26.63 -14.14 26.11
N SER A 344 -26.39 -14.20 24.80
CA SER A 344 -26.28 -15.47 24.08
C SER A 344 -25.11 -16.32 24.57
N LYS A 345 -25.15 -17.62 24.30
CA LYS A 345 -24.18 -18.60 24.85
C LYS A 345 -22.87 -18.69 24.07
N GLU A 346 -22.79 -18.10 22.89
CA GLU A 346 -21.57 -18.16 22.07
C GLU A 346 -20.45 -17.27 22.64
N ASN A 347 -19.20 -17.62 22.36
CA ASN A 347 -18.07 -16.75 22.64
C ASN A 347 -18.26 -15.39 21.93
N LEU A 348 -17.87 -14.29 22.60
CA LEU A 348 -17.97 -12.95 22.04
C LEU A 348 -16.59 -12.36 21.84
N VAL A 349 -16.23 -12.02 20.61
CA VAL A 349 -15.05 -11.22 20.30
C VAL A 349 -15.42 -9.75 20.38
N ILE A 350 -14.57 -8.94 21.01
CA ILE A 350 -14.74 -7.49 21.11
C ILE A 350 -13.56 -6.80 20.44
N CYS A 351 -13.84 -5.99 19.42
CA CYS A 351 -12.89 -5.10 18.76
C CYS A 351 -13.03 -3.67 19.31
N TRP A 352 -11.93 -3.06 19.76
CA TRP A 352 -11.93 -1.76 20.42
C TRP A 352 -11.40 -0.67 19.50
N VAL A 353 -12.32 0.06 18.87
CA VAL A 353 -12.02 1.12 17.90
C VAL A 353 -12.03 2.49 18.58
N MET A 354 -10.94 3.24 18.44
CA MET A 354 -10.82 4.58 19.00
C MET A 354 -11.67 5.59 18.22
N GLY A 355 -11.91 5.39 16.93
CA GLY A 355 -12.70 6.33 16.13
C GLY A 355 -11.81 7.41 15.50
N PHE A 356 -12.19 8.68 15.68
CA PHE A 356 -11.53 9.81 15.02
C PHE A 356 -10.46 10.45 15.91
N LYS A 357 -9.47 11.08 15.25
CA LYS A 357 -8.53 11.98 15.91
C LYS A 357 -9.27 13.24 16.38
N PRO A 358 -8.75 13.99 17.36
CA PRO A 358 -9.38 15.22 17.85
C PRO A 358 -9.71 16.27 16.76
N GLY A 359 -9.02 16.25 15.62
CA GLY A 359 -9.28 17.13 14.47
C GLY A 359 -10.42 16.70 13.55
N GLY A 360 -11.09 15.57 13.80
CA GLY A 360 -12.21 15.07 13.01
C GLY A 360 -11.85 14.15 11.84
N ASP A 361 -10.56 13.90 11.59
CA ASP A 361 -10.10 12.85 10.67
C ASP A 361 -10.14 11.48 11.34
N ASP A 362 -10.56 10.45 10.62
CA ASP A 362 -10.53 9.10 11.17
C ASP A 362 -9.09 8.64 11.41
N ALA A 363 -8.89 7.80 12.44
CA ALA A 363 -7.61 7.15 12.61
C ALA A 363 -7.42 6.12 11.48
N ARG A 364 -6.72 6.50 10.40
CA ARG A 364 -6.42 5.58 9.27
C ARG A 364 -5.99 4.16 9.69
N PRO A 365 -5.18 3.96 10.75
CA PRO A 365 -4.86 2.61 11.21
C PRO A 365 -6.07 1.81 11.76
N ASP A 366 -7.06 2.48 12.35
CA ASP A 366 -8.26 1.83 12.89
C ASP A 366 -9.19 1.31 11.78
N ARG A 367 -9.10 1.81 10.53
CA ARG A 367 -9.85 1.24 9.39
C ARG A 367 -9.51 -0.23 9.15
N GLY A 368 -8.24 -0.59 9.34
CA GLY A 368 -7.78 -1.96 9.18
C GLY A 368 -8.01 -2.85 10.41
N LEU A 369 -8.46 -2.28 11.53
CA LEU A 369 -8.58 -3.01 12.80
C LEU A 369 -9.78 -3.98 12.85
N PRO A 370 -11.03 -3.60 12.51
CA PRO A 370 -12.14 -4.55 12.45
C PRO A 370 -11.91 -5.71 11.43
N PRO A 371 -11.43 -5.45 10.18
CA PRO A 371 -11.08 -6.52 9.25
C PRO A 371 -9.96 -7.43 9.78
N PHE A 372 -8.94 -6.86 10.43
CA PHE A 372 -7.91 -7.64 11.10
C PHE A 372 -8.48 -8.56 12.17
N ALA A 373 -9.39 -8.06 13.01
CA ALA A 373 -10.06 -8.87 14.02
C ALA A 373 -10.81 -10.04 13.36
N ARG A 374 -11.58 -9.75 12.31
CA ARG A 374 -12.34 -10.76 11.55
C ARG A 374 -11.43 -11.82 10.91
N MET A 375 -10.36 -11.41 10.23
CA MET A 375 -9.36 -12.31 9.64
C MET A 375 -8.69 -13.22 10.70
N LEU A 376 -8.48 -12.71 11.91
CA LEU A 376 -7.81 -13.45 12.99
C LEU A 376 -8.73 -14.48 13.68
N VAL A 377 -10.01 -14.13 13.84
CA VAL A 377 -10.98 -14.91 14.63
C VAL A 377 -11.93 -15.76 13.78
N GLY A 378 -12.00 -15.49 12.48
CA GLY A 378 -12.87 -16.18 11.52
C GLY A 378 -14.29 -15.63 11.46
N GLU A 379 -15.04 -16.05 10.44
CA GLU A 379 -16.41 -15.61 10.19
C GLU A 379 -17.41 -16.22 11.19
N ALA A 380 -17.14 -17.43 11.68
CA ALA A 380 -18.02 -18.11 12.63
C ALA A 380 -18.06 -17.43 14.02
N ALA A 381 -17.05 -16.62 14.35
CA ALA A 381 -16.99 -15.93 15.62
C ALA A 381 -17.96 -14.74 15.67
N THR A 382 -18.65 -14.56 16.80
CA THR A 382 -19.48 -13.36 17.01
C THR A 382 -18.61 -12.15 17.36
N LEU A 383 -18.57 -11.13 16.49
CA LEU A 383 -17.76 -9.92 16.66
C LEU A 383 -18.61 -8.70 16.99
N MET A 384 -18.33 -8.08 18.13
CA MET A 384 -18.84 -6.76 18.48
C MET A 384 -17.73 -5.72 18.38
N THR A 385 -18.00 -4.62 17.69
CA THR A 385 -17.12 -3.44 17.74
C THR A 385 -17.61 -2.44 18.77
N ILE A 386 -16.71 -1.99 19.65
CA ILE A 386 -16.96 -0.89 20.57
C ILE A 386 -16.24 0.35 20.05
N VAL A 387 -17.01 1.39 19.72
CA VAL A 387 -16.50 2.70 19.29
C VAL A 387 -16.48 3.65 20.48
N TYR A 388 -15.29 4.01 20.97
CA TYR A 388 -15.15 4.72 22.25
C TYR A 388 -14.54 6.13 22.21
N GLY A 389 -14.02 6.57 21.06
CA GLY A 389 -13.51 7.94 20.92
C GLY A 389 -14.38 8.80 19.99
N PRO A 390 -13.97 10.04 19.71
CA PRO A 390 -14.83 11.02 19.05
C PRO A 390 -15.21 10.62 17.63
N ALA A 391 -16.30 11.20 17.15
CA ALA A 391 -16.62 11.29 15.72
C ALA A 391 -17.22 12.66 15.38
N PRO A 392 -17.17 13.11 14.10
CA PRO A 392 -17.88 14.31 13.66
C PRO A 392 -19.37 14.22 14.03
N ALA A 393 -19.97 15.32 14.46
CA ALA A 393 -21.37 15.34 14.94
C ALA A 393 -22.38 14.83 13.89
N SER A 394 -22.07 14.97 12.59
CA SER A 394 -22.88 14.44 11.48
C SER A 394 -22.89 12.92 11.37
N THR A 395 -21.98 12.23 12.06
CA THR A 395 -21.84 10.76 12.05
C THR A 395 -23.05 10.11 12.70
N TRP A 396 -23.43 10.58 13.88
CA TRP A 396 -24.41 9.88 14.73
C TRP A 396 -25.84 9.86 14.15
N PRO A 397 -26.37 10.98 13.61
CA PRO A 397 -27.67 10.93 12.93
C PRO A 397 -27.68 9.96 11.75
N LYS A 398 -26.61 9.96 10.94
CA LYS A 398 -26.47 9.05 9.79
C LYS A 398 -26.35 7.60 10.24
N PHE A 399 -25.56 7.31 11.28
CA PHE A 399 -25.45 5.95 11.82
C PHE A 399 -26.82 5.37 12.21
N ILE A 400 -27.73 6.19 12.73
CA ILE A 400 -29.08 5.76 13.13
C ILE A 400 -30.02 5.63 11.92
N SER A 401 -30.01 6.61 11.00
CA SER A 401 -31.05 6.74 9.97
C SER A 401 -30.66 6.26 8.58
N ASP A 402 -29.36 6.17 8.30
CA ASP A 402 -28.77 5.83 6.99
C ASP A 402 -27.35 5.25 7.18
N PRO A 403 -27.22 4.10 7.87
CA PRO A 403 -25.93 3.46 8.10
C PRO A 403 -25.20 3.10 6.79
N ALA A 404 -25.94 2.73 5.73
CA ALA A 404 -25.35 2.47 4.42
C ALA A 404 -24.74 3.74 3.80
N GLY A 405 -25.43 4.88 3.86
CA GLY A 405 -24.90 6.17 3.42
C GLY A 405 -23.71 6.64 4.26
N LEU A 406 -23.68 6.34 5.56
CA LEU A 406 -22.52 6.57 6.42
C LEU A 406 -21.31 5.73 5.96
N ALA A 407 -21.51 4.43 5.76
CA ALA A 407 -20.48 3.55 5.22
C ALA A 407 -19.95 4.10 3.89
N LYS A 408 -20.84 4.45 2.94
CA LYS A 408 -20.52 5.06 1.63
C LYS A 408 -19.69 6.36 1.72
N GLN A 409 -19.65 7.05 2.86
CA GLN A 409 -18.91 8.30 3.04
C GLN A 409 -17.70 8.18 3.97
N ASN A 410 -17.60 7.10 4.75
CA ASN A 410 -16.57 6.96 5.77
C ASN A 410 -15.99 5.53 5.82
N GLY A 411 -14.72 5.40 5.42
CA GLY A 411 -14.05 4.09 5.36
C GLY A 411 -13.88 3.40 6.72
N LEU A 412 -13.83 4.13 7.83
CA LEU A 412 -13.81 3.50 9.16
C LEU A 412 -15.18 2.86 9.47
N TRP A 413 -16.27 3.59 9.26
CA TRP A 413 -17.61 3.04 9.50
C TRP A 413 -17.98 1.95 8.51
N GLU A 414 -17.54 2.04 7.24
CA GLU A 414 -17.62 0.92 6.29
C GLU A 414 -16.96 -0.33 6.87
N ALA A 415 -15.70 -0.23 7.32
CA ALA A 415 -15.00 -1.36 7.93
C ALA A 415 -15.69 -1.93 9.17
N ILE A 416 -16.25 -1.07 10.03
CA ILE A 416 -17.00 -1.48 11.22
C ILE A 416 -18.27 -2.24 10.84
N LEU A 417 -19.09 -1.67 9.96
CA LEU A 417 -20.41 -2.20 9.61
C LEU A 417 -20.34 -3.47 8.76
N GLU A 418 -19.35 -3.56 7.86
CA GLU A 418 -19.17 -4.74 7.02
C GLU A 418 -18.67 -5.96 7.81
N THR A 419 -17.83 -5.73 8.82
CA THR A 419 -17.15 -6.83 9.53
C THR A 419 -17.77 -7.21 10.86
N SER A 420 -18.58 -6.36 11.50
CA SER A 420 -19.13 -6.61 12.84
C SER A 420 -20.53 -7.20 12.81
N ASP A 421 -20.85 -8.04 13.79
CA ASP A 421 -22.20 -8.54 14.05
C ASP A 421 -23.01 -7.60 14.96
N ALA A 422 -22.30 -6.76 15.72
CA ALA A 422 -22.89 -5.75 16.58
C ALA A 422 -21.95 -4.55 16.76
N VAL A 423 -22.53 -3.39 17.06
CA VAL A 423 -21.81 -2.17 17.41
C VAL A 423 -22.33 -1.65 18.75
N LEU A 424 -21.42 -1.34 19.66
CA LEU A 424 -21.70 -0.58 20.87
C LEU A 424 -20.97 0.76 20.79
N VAL A 425 -21.71 1.86 20.88
CA VAL A 425 -21.15 3.22 20.86
C VAL A 425 -21.06 3.73 22.29
N GLU A 426 -19.90 4.22 22.69
CA GLU A 426 -19.71 4.94 23.95
C GLU A 426 -18.65 6.03 23.78
N SER A 427 -19.04 7.13 23.15
CA SER A 427 -18.19 8.26 22.78
C SER A 427 -18.68 9.54 23.46
N TYR A 428 -17.75 10.41 23.88
CA TYR A 428 -18.15 11.69 24.47
C TYR A 428 -18.89 12.62 23.48
N THR A 429 -18.76 12.36 22.18
CA THR A 429 -19.45 13.11 21.12
C THR A 429 -20.76 12.50 20.69
N ASP A 430 -21.08 11.28 21.14
CA ASP A 430 -22.31 10.64 20.71
C ASP A 430 -23.55 11.30 21.34
N ASN A 431 -24.61 11.38 20.54
CA ASN A 431 -25.92 11.86 20.94
C ASN A 431 -27.01 10.84 20.57
N VAL A 432 -26.62 9.56 20.50
CA VAL A 432 -27.51 8.45 20.14
C VAL A 432 -28.40 8.09 21.35
N THR A 433 -29.67 7.77 21.09
CA THR A 433 -30.62 7.37 22.15
C THR A 433 -30.42 5.92 22.57
N GLU A 434 -30.12 5.04 21.62
CA GLU A 434 -29.68 3.67 21.86
C GLU A 434 -28.18 3.57 21.64
N LYS A 435 -27.49 2.80 22.48
CA LYS A 435 -26.03 2.65 22.43
C LYS A 435 -25.59 1.36 21.75
N GLY A 436 -26.49 0.39 21.56
CA GLY A 436 -26.18 -0.95 21.07
C GLY A 436 -27.03 -1.33 19.86
N TYR A 437 -26.37 -1.73 18.78
CA TYR A 437 -26.97 -2.02 17.47
C TYR A 437 -26.50 -3.39 16.98
N LEU A 438 -27.41 -4.16 16.37
CA LEU A 438 -27.12 -5.47 15.76
C LEU A 438 -27.06 -5.33 14.25
N ARG A 439 -26.38 -6.26 13.56
CA ARG A 439 -26.23 -6.25 12.10
C ARG A 439 -27.53 -6.05 11.33
N SER A 440 -28.63 -6.62 11.81
CA SER A 440 -29.96 -6.45 11.23
C SER A 440 -30.45 -5.00 11.15
N HIS A 441 -29.81 -4.06 11.86
CA HIS A 441 -30.09 -2.63 11.77
C HIS A 441 -29.58 -2.01 10.45
N TRP A 442 -28.55 -2.58 9.83
CA TRP A 442 -27.94 -2.02 8.61
C TRP A 442 -27.82 -3.02 7.44
N GLU A 443 -27.90 -4.33 7.69
CA GLU A 443 -27.67 -5.36 6.67
C GLU A 443 -28.62 -5.27 5.47
N ALA A 444 -29.90 -4.91 5.70
CA ALA A 444 -30.89 -4.80 4.63
C ALA A 444 -30.62 -3.63 3.65
N GLU A 445 -29.78 -2.67 4.06
CA GLU A 445 -29.41 -1.51 3.26
C GLU A 445 -28.05 -1.69 2.56
N LEU A 446 -27.33 -2.77 2.88
CA LEU A 446 -26.11 -3.13 2.16
C LEU A 446 -26.50 -3.77 0.82
N GLU A 447 -26.19 -3.08 -0.27
CA GLU A 447 -26.47 -3.54 -1.62
C GLU A 447 -25.71 -4.85 -1.89
N THR A 448 -26.40 -5.87 -2.41
CA THR A 448 -25.72 -7.02 -3.03
C THR A 448 -25.33 -6.60 -4.44
N PRO A 449 -24.03 -6.43 -4.74
CA PRO A 449 -23.60 -6.00 -6.06
C PRO A 449 -23.90 -7.10 -7.09
N VAL A 450 -24.29 -6.67 -8.29
CA VAL A 450 -24.52 -7.57 -9.42
C VAL A 450 -23.30 -7.49 -10.31
N PHE A 451 -22.67 -8.64 -10.60
CA PHE A 451 -21.56 -8.68 -11.54
C PHE A 451 -22.00 -8.22 -12.93
N ASN A 452 -21.37 -7.17 -13.42
CA ASN A 452 -21.56 -6.66 -14.77
C ASN A 452 -20.27 -6.89 -15.55
N SER A 453 -20.36 -7.45 -16.74
CA SER A 453 -19.17 -7.51 -17.57
C SER A 453 -18.73 -6.11 -17.98
N PHE A 454 -17.43 -5.91 -17.97
CA PHE A 454 -16.80 -4.64 -18.28
C PHE A 454 -15.47 -4.88 -18.99
N LEU A 455 -15.05 -3.88 -19.73
CA LEU A 455 -13.72 -3.77 -20.30
C LEU A 455 -13.37 -2.29 -20.23
N VAL A 456 -12.31 -1.95 -19.50
CA VAL A 456 -11.94 -0.56 -19.31
C VAL A 456 -11.43 -0.01 -20.64
N THR A 457 -11.98 1.13 -21.08
CA THR A 457 -11.48 1.77 -22.29
C THR A 457 -10.14 2.45 -22.02
N PRO A 458 -9.18 2.41 -22.96
CA PRO A 458 -7.83 2.99 -22.78
C PRO A 458 -7.83 4.52 -22.92
N GLU A 459 -8.89 5.19 -22.46
CA GLU A 459 -9.09 6.63 -22.53
C GLU A 459 -9.44 7.16 -21.13
N PRO A 460 -8.61 8.02 -20.53
CA PRO A 460 -8.92 8.57 -19.22
C PRO A 460 -10.08 9.57 -19.29
N LEU A 461 -10.99 9.51 -18.30
CA LEU A 461 -12.08 10.47 -18.15
C LEU A 461 -11.58 11.88 -17.80
N ARG A 462 -10.40 11.97 -17.16
CA ARG A 462 -9.76 13.23 -16.79
C ARG A 462 -8.24 13.07 -16.76
N LEU A 463 -7.55 14.03 -17.37
CA LEU A 463 -6.11 14.19 -17.28
C LEU A 463 -5.71 15.01 -16.04
N GLY A 464 -4.76 14.52 -15.26
CA GLY A 464 -4.30 15.03 -13.97
C GLY A 464 -2.79 14.86 -13.73
N GLU A 465 -2.38 14.92 -12.46
CA GLU A 465 -0.97 14.81 -12.05
C GLU A 465 -0.33 13.46 -12.44
N ASN A 466 -1.07 12.35 -12.31
CA ASN A 466 -0.62 11.03 -12.75
C ASN A 466 -0.19 11.00 -14.23
N ASP A 467 -0.82 11.78 -15.12
CA ASP A 467 -0.43 11.82 -16.54
C ASP A 467 0.83 12.62 -16.77
N VAL A 468 1.01 13.70 -16.00
CA VAL A 468 2.23 14.51 -16.01
C VAL A 468 3.41 13.62 -15.60
N ASP A 469 3.26 12.90 -14.49
CA ASP A 469 4.29 11.97 -14.02
C ASP A 469 4.56 10.84 -15.01
N THR A 470 3.50 10.20 -15.53
CA THR A 470 3.63 9.11 -16.52
C THR A 470 4.35 9.59 -17.78
N SER A 471 4.02 10.80 -18.27
CA SER A 471 4.66 11.34 -19.47
C SER A 471 6.14 11.63 -19.27
N ILE A 472 6.53 12.23 -18.14
CA ILE A 472 7.94 12.52 -17.82
C ILE A 472 8.71 11.21 -17.68
N HIS A 473 8.17 10.29 -16.90
CA HIS A 473 8.75 8.98 -16.65
C HIS A 473 9.00 8.26 -17.98
N LEU A 474 7.97 8.06 -18.81
CA LEU A 474 8.13 7.37 -20.09
C LEU A 474 9.05 8.11 -21.07
N SER A 475 8.98 9.45 -21.13
CA SER A 475 9.89 10.25 -21.96
C SER A 475 11.35 9.96 -21.64
N LEU A 476 11.70 9.94 -20.35
CA LEU A 476 13.09 9.90 -19.92
C LEU A 476 13.61 8.48 -19.68
N THR A 477 12.73 7.49 -19.44
CA THR A 477 13.13 6.10 -19.18
C THR A 477 12.90 5.14 -20.35
N LYS A 478 11.92 5.38 -21.23
CA LYS A 478 11.58 4.46 -22.34
C LYS A 478 11.84 5.03 -23.72
N PHE A 479 11.64 6.33 -23.90
CA PHE A 479 11.78 6.98 -25.21
C PHE A 479 13.09 7.75 -25.38
N CYS A 480 13.85 7.93 -24.31
CA CYS A 480 15.18 8.54 -24.37
C CYS A 480 16.22 7.51 -24.81
N SER A 481 16.85 7.75 -25.96
CA SER A 481 18.01 6.99 -26.43
C SER A 481 19.32 7.41 -25.74
N GLY A 482 19.30 8.54 -25.03
CA GLY A 482 20.40 9.06 -24.23
C GLY A 482 20.63 8.29 -22.94
N LYS A 483 21.81 8.49 -22.33
CA LYS A 483 22.12 7.96 -21.00
C LYS A 483 21.44 8.82 -19.92
N VAL A 484 20.28 8.35 -19.48
CA VAL A 484 19.53 8.91 -18.34
C VAL A 484 19.29 7.81 -17.32
N PHE A 485 19.44 8.12 -16.04
CA PHE A 485 19.10 7.24 -14.93
C PHE A 485 18.03 7.89 -14.04
N GLU A 486 16.95 7.17 -13.76
CA GLU A 486 15.92 7.62 -12.81
C GLU A 486 16.25 7.09 -11.41
N GLY A 487 16.73 7.98 -10.55
CA GLY A 487 17.11 7.66 -9.18
C GLY A 487 15.95 7.66 -8.19
N MET A 488 14.84 8.32 -8.53
CA MET A 488 13.61 8.36 -7.75
C MET A 488 12.43 8.76 -8.62
N CYS A 489 11.30 8.08 -8.45
CA CYS A 489 10.00 8.45 -8.99
C CYS A 489 8.96 8.24 -7.89
N ASN A 490 8.26 9.31 -7.49
CA ASN A 490 7.27 9.33 -6.41
C ASN A 490 6.02 10.09 -6.89
N PRO A 491 5.29 9.55 -7.88
CA PRO A 491 4.00 10.09 -8.28
C PRO A 491 2.99 10.06 -7.11
N PRO A 492 1.80 10.68 -7.24
CA PRO A 492 0.73 10.53 -6.28
C PRO A 492 0.50 9.05 -5.91
N GLY A 493 0.51 8.76 -4.60
CA GLY A 493 0.37 7.39 -4.09
C GLY A 493 1.67 6.56 -4.00
N GLY A 494 2.78 7.02 -4.59
CA GLY A 494 4.06 6.29 -4.62
C GLY A 494 4.70 6.02 -3.26
N ASP A 495 5.54 4.97 -3.22
CA ASP A 495 6.27 4.55 -2.02
C ASP A 495 7.51 5.41 -1.72
N TRP A 496 7.95 5.42 -0.45
CA TRP A 496 9.05 6.27 0.02
C TRP A 496 10.39 5.53 0.09
N SER A 497 10.64 4.61 -0.85
CA SER A 497 11.69 3.60 -0.75
C SER A 497 13.13 4.15 -0.80
N GLY A 498 13.41 5.26 -1.49
CA GLY A 498 14.74 5.90 -1.46
C GLY A 498 15.07 6.80 -2.65
N VAL A 499 16.26 7.39 -2.62
CA VAL A 499 16.91 8.06 -3.76
C VAL A 499 18.18 7.30 -4.10
N SER A 500 18.33 6.90 -5.36
CA SER A 500 19.55 6.30 -5.91
C SER A 500 20.34 7.32 -6.74
N ILE A 501 21.67 7.24 -6.70
CA ILE A 501 22.61 8.04 -7.51
C ILE A 501 23.70 7.10 -8.06
N LEU A 502 24.01 7.17 -9.34
CA LEU A 502 25.09 6.45 -10.00
C LEU A 502 26.38 7.27 -9.94
N CYS A 503 27.45 6.65 -9.42
CA CYS A 503 28.75 7.30 -9.40
C CYS A 503 29.48 7.12 -10.73
N PRO A 504 29.85 8.22 -11.42
CA PRO A 504 30.53 8.15 -12.71
C PRO A 504 31.87 7.42 -12.65
N ASP A 505 32.56 7.52 -11.52
CA ASP A 505 33.92 7.02 -11.34
C ASP A 505 33.98 5.52 -11.05
N SER A 506 32.92 4.94 -10.47
CA SER A 506 32.89 3.54 -10.02
C SER A 506 31.85 2.67 -10.71
N ASN A 507 30.94 3.26 -11.51
CA ASN A 507 29.75 2.60 -12.04
C ASN A 507 28.86 1.97 -10.95
N SER A 508 29.06 2.34 -9.69
CA SER A 508 28.28 1.87 -8.55
C SER A 508 27.05 2.75 -8.35
N GLU A 509 25.96 2.12 -7.95
CA GLU A 509 24.77 2.80 -7.48
C GLU A 509 24.80 2.93 -5.97
N TYR A 510 24.56 4.15 -5.48
CA TYR A 510 24.47 4.49 -4.08
C TYR A 510 23.03 4.90 -3.76
N ARG A 511 22.44 4.33 -2.72
CA ARG A 511 21.03 4.58 -2.37
C ARG A 511 20.84 5.05 -0.94
N TRP A 512 20.06 6.11 -0.77
CA TRP A 512 19.59 6.62 0.52
C TRP A 512 18.17 6.10 0.76
N ILE A 513 18.02 5.22 1.74
CA ILE A 513 16.72 4.66 2.13
C ILE A 513 16.11 5.44 3.30
N SER A 514 14.84 5.18 3.62
CA SER A 514 14.11 5.83 4.72
C SER A 514 14.19 7.35 4.63
N LEU A 515 13.63 7.90 3.56
CA LEU A 515 13.73 9.34 3.26
C LEU A 515 13.04 10.20 4.34
N PRO A 516 13.65 11.32 4.75
CA PRO A 516 13.02 12.25 5.67
C PRO A 516 11.80 12.92 5.00
N ARG A 517 10.71 13.13 5.75
CA ARG A 517 9.50 13.77 5.22
C ARG A 517 9.72 15.25 4.85
N VAL A 518 10.62 15.93 5.54
CA VAL A 518 11.04 17.31 5.29
C VAL A 518 12.53 17.41 5.59
N SER A 519 13.27 18.22 4.84
CA SER A 519 14.66 18.51 5.21
C SER A 519 14.69 19.38 6.47
N ALA A 520 15.73 19.24 7.28
CA ALA A 520 15.87 20.01 8.53
C ALA A 520 15.91 21.53 8.31
N VAL A 521 16.22 21.98 7.09
CA VAL A 521 16.34 23.39 6.71
C VAL A 521 15.26 23.85 5.70
N GLY A 522 14.16 23.11 5.57
CA GLY A 522 12.99 23.54 4.78
C GLY A 522 13.02 23.16 3.29
N GLY A 523 13.91 22.23 2.90
CA GLY A 523 13.91 21.61 1.58
C GLY A 523 12.62 20.82 1.31
N LYS A 524 12.21 20.80 0.05
CA LYS A 524 11.05 20.05 -0.44
C LYS A 524 11.55 18.78 -1.12
N ARG A 525 10.94 17.64 -0.77
CA ARG A 525 11.25 16.36 -1.42
C ARG A 525 10.73 16.38 -2.87
N PRO A 526 11.55 16.01 -3.87
CA PRO A 526 11.11 15.95 -5.25
C PRO A 526 10.16 14.79 -5.51
N ASP A 527 9.40 14.91 -6.60
CA ASP A 527 8.60 13.83 -7.17
C ASP A 527 9.47 12.95 -8.08
N HIS A 528 10.43 13.54 -8.81
CA HIS A 528 11.40 12.80 -9.63
C HIS A 528 12.83 13.25 -9.38
N VAL A 529 13.78 12.31 -9.51
CA VAL A 529 15.22 12.57 -9.55
C VAL A 529 15.83 11.83 -10.73
N PHE A 530 16.39 12.57 -11.68
CA PHE A 530 17.06 12.01 -12.85
C PHE A 530 18.54 12.41 -12.86
N GLU A 531 19.39 11.54 -13.40
CA GLU A 531 20.77 11.83 -13.72
C GLU A 531 20.98 11.81 -15.23
N PHE A 532 21.51 12.91 -15.77
CA PHE A 532 21.84 13.07 -17.17
C PHE A 532 23.36 13.01 -17.37
N PHE A 533 23.81 12.12 -18.25
CA PHE A 533 25.23 11.95 -18.57
C PHE A 533 25.56 12.61 -19.90
N LEU A 534 25.89 13.90 -19.87
CA LEU A 534 26.30 14.69 -21.03
C LEU A 534 27.79 14.44 -21.34
N GLU A 535 28.13 14.34 -22.63
CA GLU A 535 29.50 14.02 -23.05
C GLU A 535 30.47 15.16 -22.69
N GLY A 536 31.54 14.82 -21.95
CA GLY A 536 32.57 15.78 -21.55
C GLY A 536 32.18 16.70 -20.38
N GLU A 537 30.99 16.53 -19.81
CA GLU A 537 30.48 17.32 -18.69
C GLU A 537 30.34 16.49 -17.40
N ARG A 538 30.17 17.19 -16.28
CA ARG A 538 29.76 16.53 -15.02
C ARG A 538 28.30 16.09 -15.18
N PRO A 539 27.91 14.91 -14.66
CA PRO A 539 26.51 14.51 -14.69
C PRO A 539 25.64 15.54 -14.00
N ILE A 540 24.45 15.77 -14.58
CA ILE A 540 23.46 16.69 -14.04
C ILE A 540 22.42 15.87 -13.26
N ILE A 541 22.26 16.15 -11.97
CA ILE A 541 21.18 15.61 -11.15
C ILE A 541 20.02 16.60 -11.22
N LEU A 542 18.95 16.24 -11.92
CA LEU A 542 17.73 17.02 -12.06
C LEU A 542 16.67 16.56 -11.06
N SER A 543 16.24 17.46 -10.18
CA SER A 543 15.13 17.24 -9.25
C SER A 543 13.85 17.92 -9.74
N ILE A 544 12.73 17.20 -9.81
CA ILE A 544 11.49 17.71 -10.39
C ILE A 544 10.34 17.65 -9.38
N GLU A 545 9.56 18.73 -9.30
CA GLU A 545 8.20 18.70 -8.72
C GLU A 545 7.19 18.69 -9.87
N SER A 546 6.26 17.73 -9.84
CA SER A 546 5.14 17.65 -10.78
C SER A 546 3.86 18.18 -10.15
N LYS A 547 3.01 18.82 -10.96
CA LYS A 547 1.71 19.34 -10.52
C LYS A 547 0.67 19.15 -11.60
N GLU A 548 -0.58 18.93 -11.21
CA GLU A 548 -1.68 18.93 -12.19
C GLU A 548 -1.75 20.25 -13.00
N THR A 549 -1.55 21.41 -12.36
CA THR A 549 -1.64 22.72 -13.03
C THR A 549 -0.55 23.68 -12.61
N TYR A 550 -0.22 24.63 -13.50
CA TYR A 550 0.74 25.71 -13.23
C TYR A 550 0.38 26.56 -12.00
N ARG A 551 -0.90 26.65 -11.63
CA ARG A 551 -1.36 27.45 -10.48
C ARG A 551 -0.90 26.83 -9.16
N SER A 552 -0.82 25.50 -9.11
CA SER A 552 -0.41 24.71 -7.95
C SER A 552 1.10 24.72 -7.72
N VAL A 553 1.89 25.23 -8.66
CA VAL A 553 3.34 25.36 -8.51
C VAL A 553 3.65 26.29 -7.34
N GLU A 554 4.48 25.84 -6.40
CA GLU A 554 4.88 26.64 -5.23
C GLU A 554 5.92 27.70 -5.61
N LYS A 555 5.94 28.82 -4.88
CA LYS A 555 6.98 29.85 -5.05
C LYS A 555 8.33 29.31 -4.56
N ASN A 556 9.40 29.58 -5.31
CA ASN A 556 10.77 29.17 -4.99
C ASN A 556 10.89 27.65 -4.76
N ILE A 557 10.13 26.85 -5.50
CA ILE A 557 10.19 25.39 -5.41
C ILE A 557 11.55 24.85 -5.86
N GLY A 558 12.13 25.37 -6.94
CA GLY A 558 13.39 24.87 -7.52
C GLY A 558 14.54 24.80 -6.51
N PRO A 559 14.90 25.92 -5.83
CA PRO A 559 15.96 25.92 -4.83
C PRO A 559 15.66 25.00 -3.63
N ARG A 560 14.38 24.81 -3.28
CA ARG A 560 13.98 23.93 -2.18
C ARG A 560 14.14 22.46 -2.53
N LEU A 561 13.96 22.08 -3.80
CA LEU A 561 14.23 20.73 -4.29
C LEU A 561 15.73 20.42 -4.22
N ASN A 562 16.56 21.32 -4.77
CA ASN A 562 18.02 21.19 -4.71
C ASN A 562 18.53 21.13 -3.26
N GLN A 563 18.00 21.98 -2.37
CA GLN A 563 18.39 21.95 -0.95
C GLN A 563 18.08 20.61 -0.29
N TYR A 564 16.95 19.99 -0.60
CA TYR A 564 16.61 18.66 -0.07
C TYR A 564 17.63 17.60 -0.50
N LEU A 565 18.02 17.57 -1.77
CA LEU A 565 19.04 16.63 -2.25
C LEU A 565 20.41 16.93 -1.65
N ILE A 566 20.83 18.19 -1.55
CA ILE A 566 22.09 18.57 -0.90
C ILE A 566 22.12 18.05 0.55
N ASP A 567 21.04 18.26 1.31
CA ASP A 567 20.98 17.80 2.70
C ASP A 567 21.04 16.28 2.81
N LEU A 568 20.35 15.56 1.90
CA LEU A 568 20.31 14.11 1.88
C LEU A 568 21.68 13.52 1.51
N LEU A 569 22.27 13.99 0.40
CA LEU A 569 23.48 13.44 -0.21
C LEU A 569 24.77 13.86 0.51
N ARG A 570 24.72 14.87 1.39
CA ARG A 570 25.81 15.20 2.33
C ARG A 570 26.08 14.06 3.32
N GLY A 571 25.05 13.31 3.70
CA GLY A 571 25.21 12.10 4.51
C GLY A 571 25.67 10.93 3.66
N SER A 572 26.35 9.96 4.27
CA SER A 572 26.72 8.73 3.55
C SER A 572 25.50 7.98 3.01
N ALA A 573 25.69 7.34 1.86
CA ALA A 573 24.73 6.44 1.28
C ALA A 573 24.38 5.33 2.28
N SER A 574 23.14 4.85 2.25
CA SER A 574 22.70 3.80 3.19
C SER A 574 23.12 2.42 2.71
N ILE A 575 23.07 2.21 1.39
CA ILE A 575 23.47 0.99 0.71
C ILE A 575 24.10 1.32 -0.65
N GLU A 576 24.86 0.37 -1.19
CA GLU A 576 25.49 0.43 -2.51
C GLU A 576 25.41 -0.92 -3.25
N ARG A 577 25.46 -0.87 -4.58
CA ARG A 577 25.66 -2.04 -5.44
C ARG A 577 26.54 -1.66 -6.65
N ALA A 578 27.35 -2.60 -7.12
CA ALA A 578 28.27 -2.35 -8.24
C ALA A 578 27.56 -2.33 -9.61
N HIS A 579 26.50 -3.13 -9.78
CA HIS A 579 25.70 -3.22 -10.98
C HIS A 579 24.24 -3.54 -10.61
N ASN A 580 23.30 -3.32 -11.52
CA ASN A 580 21.86 -3.52 -11.27
C ASN A 580 21.52 -4.93 -10.72
N ASP A 581 22.25 -5.97 -11.14
CA ASP A 581 22.03 -7.36 -10.69
C ASP A 581 22.83 -7.76 -9.44
N SER A 582 23.64 -6.84 -8.90
CA SER A 582 24.44 -7.10 -7.71
C SER A 582 23.60 -6.95 -6.44
N VAL A 583 23.91 -7.79 -5.44
CA VAL A 583 23.30 -7.71 -4.11
C VAL A 583 23.66 -6.39 -3.45
N TRP A 584 22.66 -5.69 -2.95
CA TRP A 584 22.82 -4.50 -2.11
C TRP A 584 23.64 -4.80 -0.86
N LYS A 585 24.61 -3.91 -0.58
CA LYS A 585 25.45 -3.96 0.62
C LYS A 585 25.37 -2.64 1.34
N HIS A 586 25.70 -2.63 2.63
CA HIS A 586 25.84 -1.39 3.35
C HIS A 586 26.94 -0.52 2.79
N SER A 587 26.67 0.77 2.72
CA SER A 587 27.63 1.77 2.29
C SER A 587 27.98 2.68 3.46
N GLU A 588 29.24 3.09 3.49
CA GLU A 588 29.70 4.24 4.29
C GLU A 588 30.14 5.38 3.36
N HIS A 589 29.94 5.20 2.04
CA HIS A 589 30.41 6.12 1.02
C HIS A 589 29.68 7.46 1.12
N SER A 590 30.45 8.53 1.21
CA SER A 590 29.96 9.90 1.06
C SER A 590 30.24 10.36 -0.36
N LEU A 591 29.20 10.80 -1.07
CA LEU A 591 29.38 11.35 -2.41
C LEU A 591 30.13 12.68 -2.35
N ASN A 592 31.06 12.88 -3.27
CA ASN A 592 31.60 14.20 -3.54
C ASN A 592 30.64 14.95 -4.49
N LEU A 593 29.80 15.82 -3.93
CA LEU A 593 28.84 16.61 -4.71
C LEU A 593 29.50 17.52 -5.75
N ASP A 594 30.79 17.86 -5.60
CA ASP A 594 31.52 18.64 -6.60
C ASP A 594 31.66 17.89 -7.95
N HIS A 595 31.47 16.57 -7.98
CA HIS A 595 31.49 15.79 -9.22
C HIS A 595 30.19 15.89 -10.02
N TYR A 596 29.17 16.54 -9.48
CA TYR A 596 27.84 16.65 -10.09
C TYR A 596 27.42 18.11 -10.24
N THR A 597 26.49 18.36 -11.15
CA THR A 597 25.77 19.63 -11.25
C THR A 597 24.33 19.41 -10.79
N LEU A 598 23.82 20.23 -9.88
CA LEU A 598 22.42 20.12 -9.42
C LEU A 598 21.53 21.07 -10.21
N ALA A 599 20.47 20.52 -10.78
CA ALA A 599 19.42 21.25 -11.49
C ALA A 599 18.05 20.98 -10.84
N SER A 600 17.14 21.93 -11.00
CA SER A 600 15.76 21.82 -10.56
C SER A 600 14.78 22.04 -11.70
N GLY A 601 13.69 21.30 -11.69
CA GLY A 601 12.65 21.35 -12.71
C GLY A 601 11.25 21.44 -12.10
N VAL A 602 10.32 21.96 -12.88
CA VAL A 602 8.88 21.89 -12.58
C VAL A 602 8.14 21.38 -13.79
N ALA A 603 7.26 20.41 -13.56
CA ALA A 603 6.41 19.87 -14.61
C ALA A 603 4.92 20.04 -14.32
N PHE A 604 4.14 20.35 -15.36
CA PHE A 604 2.69 20.50 -15.22
C PHE A 604 1.95 20.37 -16.55
N LYS A 605 0.64 20.14 -16.48
CA LYS A 605 -0.23 20.15 -17.67
C LYS A 605 -0.34 21.55 -18.26
N MET A 606 0.04 21.69 -19.52
CA MET A 606 -0.09 22.93 -20.29
C MET A 606 -1.55 23.31 -20.44
N THR A 607 -1.83 24.60 -20.21
CA THR A 607 -3.15 25.20 -20.47
C THR A 607 -3.02 26.56 -21.16
N HIS A 608 -1.90 27.25 -20.92
CA HIS A 608 -1.65 28.61 -21.36
C HIS A 608 -0.14 28.83 -21.58
N MET A 609 0.28 28.95 -22.84
CA MET A 609 1.69 29.18 -23.21
C MET A 609 2.25 30.48 -22.63
N ASP A 610 1.44 31.53 -22.52
CA ASP A 610 1.82 32.83 -21.96
C ASP A 610 2.18 32.78 -20.47
N LYS A 611 1.89 31.66 -19.79
CA LYS A 611 2.19 31.46 -18.37
C LYS A 611 3.56 30.86 -18.08
N LEU A 612 4.27 30.35 -19.08
CA LEU A 612 5.56 29.67 -18.85
C LEU A 612 6.58 30.58 -18.18
N LYS A 613 6.74 31.80 -18.68
CA LYS A 613 7.67 32.79 -18.10
C LYS A 613 7.30 33.20 -16.68
N GLU A 614 6.01 33.35 -16.40
CA GLU A 614 5.48 33.64 -15.05
C GLU A 614 5.82 32.50 -14.09
N VAL A 615 5.61 31.26 -14.52
CA VAL A 615 5.86 30.06 -13.71
C VAL A 615 7.35 29.86 -13.49
N TYR A 616 8.19 29.99 -14.52
CA TYR A 616 9.65 29.94 -14.40
C TYR A 616 10.15 30.93 -13.34
N SER A 617 9.71 32.20 -13.45
CA SER A 617 10.07 33.26 -12.50
C SER A 617 9.57 32.98 -11.07
N LYS A 618 8.37 32.41 -10.93
CA LYS A 618 7.77 32.05 -9.64
C LYS A 618 8.47 30.85 -8.99
N ALA A 619 8.79 29.83 -9.78
CA ALA A 619 9.37 28.59 -9.32
C ALA A 619 10.85 28.75 -8.93
N GLY A 620 11.57 29.62 -9.64
CA GLY A 620 13.03 29.74 -9.52
C GLY A 620 13.75 28.44 -9.92
N ALA A 621 13.15 27.67 -10.83
CA ALA A 621 13.70 26.41 -11.34
C ALA A 621 14.60 26.65 -12.56
N ASP A 622 15.38 25.65 -12.94
CA ASP A 622 16.26 25.69 -14.10
C ASP A 622 15.53 25.27 -15.39
N LEU A 623 14.54 24.38 -15.27
CA LEU A 623 13.77 23.88 -16.40
C LEU A 623 12.27 23.84 -16.10
N ILE A 624 11.45 24.31 -17.04
CA ILE A 624 10.01 24.08 -17.04
C ILE A 624 9.67 23.03 -18.10
N MET A 625 8.91 22.02 -17.69
CA MET A 625 8.40 20.92 -18.52
C MET A 625 6.88 20.99 -18.57
N ALA A 626 6.33 21.68 -19.56
CA ALA A 626 4.88 21.84 -19.67
C ALA A 626 4.30 20.88 -20.73
N ILE A 627 3.34 20.06 -20.33
CA ILE A 627 2.86 18.92 -21.13
C ILE A 627 1.48 19.22 -21.68
N ASP A 628 1.37 19.34 -22.99
CA ASP A 628 0.11 19.52 -23.70
C ASP A 628 -0.38 18.16 -24.20
N PHE A 629 -1.58 17.73 -23.80
CA PHE A 629 -2.10 16.42 -24.14
C PHE A 629 -3.11 16.54 -25.28
N ASP A 630 -2.91 15.76 -26.32
CA ASP A 630 -3.80 15.64 -27.47
C ASP A 630 -4.49 14.28 -27.51
N ASP A 631 -5.60 14.18 -28.24
CA ASP A 631 -6.39 12.95 -28.42
C ASP A 631 -6.64 12.22 -27.09
N ILE A 632 -7.12 12.96 -26.08
CA ILE A 632 -7.46 12.45 -24.75
C ILE A 632 -6.25 11.78 -24.07
N GLY A 633 -5.04 12.30 -24.32
CA GLY A 633 -3.82 11.77 -23.72
C GLY A 633 -3.26 10.54 -24.43
N LYS A 634 -3.65 10.26 -25.68
CA LYS A 634 -2.95 9.28 -26.52
C LYS A 634 -1.56 9.77 -26.88
N VAL A 635 -1.43 11.04 -27.25
CA VAL A 635 -0.15 11.67 -27.55
C VAL A 635 0.01 12.95 -26.74
N CYS A 636 1.25 13.40 -26.56
CA CYS A 636 1.51 14.68 -25.92
C CYS A 636 2.63 15.47 -26.61
N LYS A 637 2.62 16.76 -26.34
CA LYS A 637 3.69 17.68 -26.67
C LYS A 637 4.34 18.19 -25.38
N LEU A 638 5.63 17.93 -25.24
CA LEU A 638 6.45 18.38 -24.13
C LEU A 638 7.14 19.70 -24.51
N TRP A 639 6.67 20.78 -23.90
CA TRP A 639 7.27 22.11 -24.05
C TRP A 639 8.35 22.32 -22.99
N LEU A 640 9.56 22.59 -23.45
CA LEU A 640 10.72 22.86 -22.60
C LEU A 640 11.01 24.36 -22.61
N TYR A 641 11.00 25.00 -21.44
CA TYR A 641 11.29 26.42 -21.27
C TYR A 641 12.36 26.65 -20.21
N THR A 642 13.31 27.51 -20.53
CA THR A 642 14.45 27.89 -19.68
C THR A 642 14.91 29.31 -20.03
N GLU A 643 15.59 29.99 -19.10
CA GLU A 643 16.34 31.22 -19.38
C GLU A 643 17.79 31.15 -18.84
N ASN A 644 18.28 29.96 -18.51
CA ASN A 644 19.64 29.77 -17.98
C ASN A 644 20.39 28.65 -18.71
N GLU A 645 21.72 28.70 -18.66
CA GLU A 645 22.61 27.79 -19.41
C GLU A 645 22.40 26.31 -19.02
N LEU A 646 22.13 26.04 -17.74
CA LEU A 646 21.94 24.67 -17.24
C LEU A 646 20.63 24.05 -17.78
N GLY A 647 19.55 24.83 -17.77
CA GLY A 647 18.28 24.42 -18.35
C GLY A 647 18.36 24.30 -19.86
N GLU A 648 19.17 25.11 -20.55
CA GLU A 648 19.39 24.99 -22.00
C GLU A 648 20.10 23.68 -22.33
N ALA A 649 21.17 23.33 -21.61
CA ALA A 649 21.88 22.07 -21.80
C ALA A 649 20.95 20.85 -21.62
N LEU A 650 20.11 20.86 -20.57
CA LEU A 650 19.10 19.82 -20.36
C LEU A 650 18.04 19.81 -21.46
N SER A 651 17.54 20.97 -21.86
CA SER A 651 16.52 21.10 -22.89
C SER A 651 17.02 20.62 -24.26
N ASP A 652 18.25 20.97 -24.61
CA ASP A 652 18.96 20.47 -25.80
C ASP A 652 19.04 18.95 -25.76
N TYR A 653 19.57 18.41 -24.65
CA TYR A 653 19.75 16.97 -24.49
C TYR A 653 18.43 16.21 -24.65
N ILE A 654 17.37 16.63 -23.95
CA ILE A 654 16.06 15.97 -24.00
C ILE A 654 15.49 16.02 -25.42
N SER A 655 15.54 17.19 -26.07
CA SER A 655 14.98 17.36 -27.43
C SER A 655 15.67 16.53 -28.52
N VAL A 656 16.96 16.22 -28.34
CA VAL A 656 17.74 15.45 -29.31
C VAL A 656 17.60 13.95 -29.08
N ASN A 657 17.43 13.51 -27.83
CA ASN A 657 17.54 12.09 -27.48
C ASN A 657 16.20 11.38 -27.29
N VAL A 658 15.11 12.10 -27.05
CA VAL A 658 13.78 11.50 -26.88
C VAL A 658 13.07 11.40 -28.22
N GLU A 659 12.78 10.18 -28.65
CA GLU A 659 12.12 9.89 -29.93
C GLU A 659 10.93 8.94 -29.72
N SER A 660 9.73 9.36 -30.12
CA SER A 660 8.51 8.56 -30.03
C SER A 660 7.41 9.12 -30.93
N ASP A 661 6.54 8.25 -31.45
CA ASP A 661 5.30 8.66 -32.12
C ASP A 661 4.25 9.21 -31.12
N LEU A 662 4.45 8.95 -29.82
CA LEU A 662 3.54 9.40 -28.76
C LEU A 662 3.92 10.75 -28.15
N ILE A 663 5.15 11.21 -28.35
CA ILE A 663 5.67 12.43 -27.72
C ILE A 663 6.39 13.30 -28.75
N SER A 664 5.96 14.54 -28.87
CA SER A 664 6.71 15.59 -29.58
C SER A 664 7.36 16.53 -28.57
N ILE A 665 8.57 17.01 -28.86
CA ILE A 665 9.28 17.96 -27.98
C ILE A 665 9.44 19.28 -28.70
N GLU A 666 9.09 20.37 -28.02
CA GLU A 666 9.26 21.73 -28.51
C GLU A 666 10.05 22.54 -27.49
N ARG A 667 11.10 23.20 -27.97
CA ARG A 667 11.90 24.11 -27.16
C ARG A 667 11.41 25.54 -27.35
N ILE A 668 11.26 26.25 -26.24
CA ILE A 668 10.88 27.66 -26.24
C ILE A 668 12.07 28.43 -25.71
N ASN A 669 12.91 28.87 -26.63
CA ASN A 669 14.03 29.75 -26.32
C ASN A 669 13.59 31.20 -26.56
N ASN A 670 14.13 32.14 -25.79
CA ASN A 670 13.99 33.58 -26.10
C ASN A 670 14.84 33.97 -27.30
#